data_AF-A0A4R1RTL8-F1
#
_entry.id   AF-A0A4R1RTL8-F1
#
_cell.length_a   1.000
_cell.length_b   1.000
_cell.length_c   1.000
_cell.angle_alpha   90.00
_cell.angle_beta   90.00
_cell.angle_gamma   90.00
#
_symmetry.space_group_name_H-M   'P 1'
#
loop_
_entity.id
_entity.type
_entity.pdbx_description
1 polymer ?
#
loop_
_entity_poly.entity_id
_entity_poly.type
_entity_poly.pdbx_seq_one_letter_code
_entity_poly.pdbx_strand_id
1 'polypeptide(L)'
;MKKSYGLVFLFVIMFTFSIILTGCGGGGGGNNGNGGGQTYTIALSSNPTEGGTIQKDPDASSYSSGTNVTLTAVGNTGWIFSGWSGDLTGITNPAIIQMNRNKAVVANFTKIKYTLTPNVDGQGTVSETLKSKGTYENGAIVTVKANPSPGWKFDHWTGDLSGDTNPADITMNKDKSITAHFIQEQASVKWNFLVYMDGDNNLEGEAIADLNEMEQIGSTNDVNVLVLLDRSPLYDATNGNWSGTRLYKVTKDNANSSNIVSTMDQDYGEKDMSNPNTLTDFIVYCQQKYPAQHTVLTLWDHGGGVYPRSVRNKNKITKSIGAKDLIKPGASAKGICWDDTTGSDAWSCLTTDEVAQALSQARAATGKKIDVLNFDACVMQMMEQAYEWRNEADYLVGSEESVPGTGNDYDVVLEHLTANPNMTSSFLTTTLVDDFYSYYSKTGENTTYSAINLGSIPSLLRSFSAFATALNNSNDLTNIGKAMAAADYYDYPENIDLYGFANAIPAYCMDTNVKNTAAALKTAISNTVLSHHETGTHAGSSYGVAILFPYSHNQYKAYFGTNQYTTLKLAMDTQWDEFLIKFINSLLGSQDSMKSQISWSSGDCDIAMVEPDGIIYDVTSGSTANGVFSADSTNGGTESYTLRAVHQIGNYWPALVRYSGSGTITLSLTINGVANTYSVNPPADGDYYTVSGVGPYALKSAQPQLVPIGKKALKKK
;
A
#
# COMPACT_ATOMS: atom_id res chain seq x y z
N MET A 1 -62.56 -16.91 10.33
CA MET A 1 -64.02 -17.06 10.11
C MET A 1 -64.51 -15.93 9.22
N LYS A 2 -65.55 -16.16 8.39
CA LYS A 2 -65.99 -15.30 7.24
C LYS A 2 -64.94 -15.33 6.10
N LYS A 3 -65.20 -15.63 4.80
CA LYS A 3 -66.31 -15.39 3.82
C LYS A 3 -66.46 -13.91 3.43
N SER A 4 -66.49 -13.48 2.16
CA SER A 4 -66.21 -14.04 0.80
C SER A 4 -65.95 -12.84 -0.17
N TYR A 5 -65.62 -12.87 -1.47
CA TYR A 5 -65.60 -13.83 -2.60
C TYR A 5 -64.40 -13.48 -3.54
N GLY A 6 -64.02 -14.16 -4.63
CA GLY A 6 -64.46 -15.44 -5.20
C GLY A 6 -64.93 -15.39 -6.67
N LEU A 7 -64.04 -15.49 -7.67
CA LEU A 7 -64.35 -15.70 -9.10
C LEU A 7 -63.29 -16.58 -9.80
N VAL A 8 -63.71 -17.63 -10.52
CA VAL A 8 -62.85 -18.50 -11.36
C VAL A 8 -63.61 -18.87 -12.63
N PHE A 9 -63.05 -18.63 -13.81
CA PHE A 9 -63.65 -19.04 -15.08
C PHE A 9 -63.29 -20.49 -15.41
N LEU A 10 -64.32 -21.33 -15.55
CA LEU A 10 -64.19 -22.72 -15.98
C LEU A 10 -64.77 -22.87 -17.39
N PHE A 11 -63.90 -23.05 -18.40
CA PHE A 11 -64.35 -23.28 -19.77
C PHE A 11 -64.77 -24.73 -19.99
N VAL A 12 -66.04 -24.93 -20.38
CA VAL A 12 -66.60 -26.24 -20.73
C VAL A 12 -66.37 -26.51 -22.21
N ILE A 13 -65.62 -27.57 -22.53
CA ILE A 13 -65.41 -28.02 -23.92
C ILE A 13 -66.51 -29.04 -24.25
N MET A 14 -67.45 -28.67 -25.11
CA MET A 14 -68.38 -29.63 -25.72
C MET A 14 -67.73 -30.28 -26.96
N PHE A 15 -67.55 -31.60 -26.91
CA PHE A 15 -67.31 -32.41 -28.10
C PHE A 15 -68.64 -32.77 -28.77
N THR A 16 -68.77 -32.52 -30.07
CA THR A 16 -69.85 -33.06 -30.90
C THR A 16 -69.26 -33.97 -31.99
N PHE A 17 -69.50 -35.27 -31.85
CA PHE A 17 -69.20 -36.27 -32.88
C PHE A 17 -70.31 -36.28 -33.94
N SER A 18 -69.93 -36.24 -35.22
CA SER A 18 -70.81 -36.58 -36.34
C SER A 18 -70.30 -37.83 -37.04
N ILE A 19 -71.12 -38.88 -37.08
CA ILE A 19 -70.77 -40.19 -37.63
C ILE A 19 -71.02 -40.20 -39.14
N ILE A 20 -70.06 -40.72 -39.91
CA ILE A 20 -70.22 -40.98 -41.35
C ILE A 20 -70.97 -42.29 -41.54
N LEU A 21 -72.03 -42.28 -42.35
CA LEU A 21 -72.79 -43.46 -42.75
C LEU A 21 -72.81 -43.59 -44.28
N THR A 22 -72.16 -44.63 -44.80
CA THR A 22 -72.19 -44.99 -46.23
C THR A 22 -73.27 -46.04 -46.49
N GLY A 23 -74.26 -45.71 -47.33
CA GLY A 23 -75.29 -46.63 -47.82
C GLY A 23 -75.12 -46.89 -49.32
N CYS A 24 -75.23 -48.15 -49.75
CA CYS A 24 -75.11 -48.54 -51.16
C CYS A 24 -76.40 -48.23 -51.94
N GLY A 25 -76.32 -48.16 -53.27
CA GLY A 25 -77.44 -47.78 -54.15
C GLY A 25 -77.65 -48.69 -55.36
N GLY A 26 -78.68 -48.36 -56.14
CA GLY A 26 -79.16 -49.08 -57.32
C GLY A 26 -80.66 -49.36 -57.23
N GLY A 27 -81.47 -49.15 -58.26
CA GLY A 27 -81.26 -48.54 -59.58
C GLY A 27 -82.63 -48.42 -60.28
N GLY A 28 -82.80 -47.77 -61.43
CA GLY A 28 -81.88 -47.01 -62.28
C GLY A 28 -82.65 -46.47 -63.50
N GLY A 29 -82.01 -45.65 -64.36
CA GLY A 29 -82.64 -45.14 -65.58
C GLY A 29 -81.84 -44.00 -66.22
N GLY A 30 -81.36 -44.21 -67.45
CA GLY A 30 -80.81 -43.13 -68.30
C GLY A 30 -81.92 -42.19 -68.80
N ASN A 31 -81.61 -41.05 -69.40
CA ASN A 31 -80.50 -40.82 -70.34
C ASN A 31 -80.07 -39.34 -70.41
N ASN A 32 -79.06 -39.05 -71.25
CA ASN A 32 -78.53 -37.75 -71.66
C ASN A 32 -77.73 -37.00 -70.57
N GLY A 33 -76.40 -36.99 -70.75
CA GLY A 33 -75.48 -36.29 -69.86
C GLY A 33 -75.37 -34.79 -70.14
N ASN A 34 -75.09 -34.04 -69.08
CA ASN A 34 -74.48 -32.71 -69.13
C ASN A 34 -73.26 -32.71 -68.20
N GLY A 35 -72.26 -31.89 -68.49
CA GLY A 35 -70.96 -31.94 -67.82
C GLY A 35 -71.01 -31.43 -66.37
N GLY A 36 -71.17 -32.35 -65.41
CA GLY A 36 -70.99 -32.04 -63.98
C GLY A 36 -69.53 -31.71 -63.69
N GLY A 37 -69.20 -30.42 -63.56
CA GLY A 37 -67.85 -29.96 -63.24
C GLY A 37 -67.41 -30.46 -61.87
N GLN A 38 -66.23 -31.08 -61.78
CA GLN A 38 -65.67 -31.50 -60.49
C GLN A 38 -65.40 -30.28 -59.60
N THR A 39 -65.84 -30.36 -58.35
CA THR A 39 -65.55 -29.39 -57.30
C THR A 39 -64.62 -29.99 -56.25
N TYR A 40 -63.87 -29.11 -55.59
CA TYR A 40 -62.85 -29.48 -54.60
C TYR A 40 -62.98 -28.66 -53.32
N THR A 41 -62.61 -29.25 -52.19
CA THR A 41 -62.61 -28.59 -50.87
C THR A 41 -61.22 -28.10 -50.49
N ILE A 42 -61.15 -27.10 -49.59
CA ILE A 42 -59.91 -26.70 -48.92
C ILE A 42 -60.09 -26.78 -47.41
N ALA A 43 -59.23 -27.56 -46.75
CA ALA A 43 -59.10 -27.60 -45.30
C ALA A 43 -58.07 -26.54 -44.87
N LEU A 44 -58.41 -25.76 -43.84
CA LEU A 44 -57.60 -24.66 -43.33
C LEU A 44 -57.34 -24.86 -41.83
N SER A 45 -56.13 -24.57 -41.37
CA SER A 45 -55.76 -24.66 -39.96
C SER A 45 -54.63 -23.69 -39.60
N SER A 46 -54.55 -23.30 -38.33
CA SER A 46 -53.48 -22.45 -37.79
C SER A 46 -52.53 -23.28 -36.93
N ASN A 47 -51.22 -23.02 -37.06
CA ASN A 47 -50.16 -23.67 -36.29
C ASN A 47 -49.29 -22.62 -35.56
N PRO A 48 -49.37 -22.51 -34.21
CA PRO A 48 -50.35 -23.16 -33.35
C PRO A 48 -51.76 -22.56 -33.53
N THR A 49 -52.79 -23.22 -33.00
CA THR A 49 -54.19 -22.88 -33.27
C THR A 49 -54.56 -21.50 -32.73
N GLU A 50 -53.99 -21.10 -31.59
CA GLU A 50 -54.14 -19.77 -30.98
C GLU A 50 -53.37 -18.67 -31.69
N GLY A 51 -52.51 -18.98 -32.66
CA GLY A 51 -51.62 -18.01 -33.32
C GLY A 51 -52.32 -17.08 -34.32
N GLY A 52 -53.46 -17.47 -34.86
CA GLY A 52 -54.18 -16.66 -35.85
C GLY A 52 -55.32 -17.40 -36.54
N THR A 53 -55.88 -16.78 -37.56
CA THR A 53 -56.97 -17.32 -38.40
C THR A 53 -56.63 -17.22 -39.88
N ILE A 54 -57.36 -17.95 -40.72
CA ILE A 54 -57.24 -17.86 -42.18
C ILE A 54 -58.60 -17.43 -42.75
N GLN A 55 -58.61 -16.28 -43.43
CA GLN A 55 -59.71 -15.86 -44.27
C GLN A 55 -59.49 -16.39 -45.69
N LYS A 56 -60.57 -16.68 -46.42
CA LYS A 56 -60.52 -17.17 -47.81
C LYS A 56 -61.53 -16.41 -48.67
N ASP A 57 -61.15 -16.05 -49.88
CA ASP A 57 -61.96 -15.30 -50.83
C ASP A 57 -61.87 -15.91 -52.23
N PRO A 58 -63.00 -16.33 -52.86
CA PRO A 58 -64.35 -16.33 -52.31
C PRO A 58 -64.53 -17.36 -51.17
N ASP A 59 -65.42 -17.09 -50.22
CA ASP A 59 -65.82 -18.09 -49.21
C ASP A 59 -66.87 -19.04 -49.79
N ALA A 60 -66.48 -20.29 -50.02
CA ALA A 60 -67.37 -21.38 -50.42
C ALA A 60 -67.01 -22.69 -49.72
N SER A 61 -67.97 -23.61 -49.61
CA SER A 61 -67.76 -24.96 -49.09
C SER A 61 -67.02 -25.89 -50.07
N SER A 62 -67.14 -25.62 -51.37
CA SER A 62 -66.34 -26.25 -52.42
C SER A 62 -66.19 -25.32 -53.63
N TYR A 63 -65.17 -25.56 -54.46
CA TYR A 63 -64.75 -24.71 -55.56
C TYR A 63 -64.61 -25.52 -56.85
N SER A 64 -65.04 -24.96 -57.99
CA SER A 64 -64.86 -25.61 -59.30
C SER A 64 -63.38 -25.81 -59.64
N SER A 65 -63.08 -26.88 -60.37
CA SER A 65 -61.73 -27.13 -60.91
C SER A 65 -61.24 -25.92 -61.72
N GLY A 66 -60.08 -25.38 -61.35
CA GLY A 66 -59.45 -24.20 -61.96
C GLY A 66 -59.72 -22.88 -61.24
N THR A 67 -60.63 -22.81 -60.27
CA THR A 67 -60.88 -21.61 -59.47
C THR A 67 -59.65 -21.22 -58.64
N ASN A 68 -59.27 -19.94 -58.70
CA ASN A 68 -58.29 -19.35 -57.79
C ASN A 68 -59.01 -18.88 -56.52
N VAL A 69 -58.44 -19.21 -55.36
CA VAL A 69 -58.89 -18.75 -54.04
C VAL A 69 -57.76 -17.96 -53.40
N THR A 70 -58.05 -16.77 -52.89
CA THR A 70 -57.11 -15.96 -52.10
C THR A 70 -57.22 -16.37 -50.63
N LEU A 71 -56.10 -16.69 -49.99
CA LEU A 71 -56.00 -16.99 -48.57
C LEU A 71 -55.23 -15.86 -47.86
N THR A 72 -55.82 -15.34 -46.78
CA THR A 72 -55.23 -14.29 -45.94
C THR A 72 -55.05 -14.82 -44.53
N ALA A 73 -53.81 -14.97 -44.08
CA ALA A 73 -53.50 -15.29 -42.69
C ALA A 73 -53.56 -14.01 -41.85
N VAL A 74 -54.34 -14.03 -40.77
CA VAL A 74 -54.49 -12.92 -39.82
C VAL A 74 -53.99 -13.38 -38.46
N GLY A 75 -52.87 -12.83 -38.01
CA GLY A 75 -52.29 -13.15 -36.70
C GLY A 75 -53.15 -12.62 -35.55
N ASN A 76 -53.26 -13.39 -34.47
CA ASN A 76 -53.87 -12.94 -33.23
C ASN A 76 -52.92 -12.01 -32.46
N THR A 77 -53.43 -11.26 -31.49
CA THR A 77 -52.62 -10.35 -30.67
C THR A 77 -51.39 -11.06 -30.07
N GLY A 78 -50.20 -10.53 -30.33
CA GLY A 78 -48.94 -11.13 -29.89
C GLY A 78 -48.31 -12.12 -30.87
N TRP A 79 -48.93 -12.39 -32.03
CA TRP A 79 -48.45 -13.31 -33.06
C TRP A 79 -48.27 -12.64 -34.41
N ILE A 80 -47.34 -13.15 -35.21
CA ILE A 80 -47.11 -12.75 -36.61
C ILE A 80 -47.14 -13.99 -37.50
N PHE A 81 -47.67 -13.83 -38.72
CA PHE A 81 -47.64 -14.89 -39.73
C PHE A 81 -46.20 -15.16 -40.19
N SER A 82 -45.80 -16.43 -40.19
CA SER A 82 -44.44 -16.88 -40.48
C SER A 82 -44.30 -17.73 -41.76
N GLY A 83 -45.42 -18.17 -42.34
CA GLY A 83 -45.44 -18.88 -43.63
C GLY A 83 -46.54 -19.92 -43.76
N TRP A 84 -46.89 -20.26 -45.00
CA TRP A 84 -47.80 -21.35 -45.34
C TRP A 84 -47.07 -22.69 -45.38
N SER A 85 -47.76 -23.78 -45.02
CA SER A 85 -47.35 -25.15 -45.31
C SER A 85 -48.56 -26.04 -45.71
N GLY A 86 -48.27 -27.21 -46.28
CA GLY A 86 -49.28 -28.09 -46.91
C GLY A 86 -49.31 -27.92 -48.43
N ASP A 87 -50.50 -27.84 -49.02
CA ASP A 87 -50.72 -27.58 -50.45
C ASP A 87 -50.38 -26.14 -50.90
N LEU A 88 -49.95 -25.29 -49.96
CA LEU A 88 -49.43 -23.94 -50.19
C LEU A 88 -48.17 -23.74 -49.35
N THR A 89 -47.17 -23.04 -49.89
CA THR A 89 -45.85 -22.89 -49.25
C THR A 89 -45.30 -21.48 -49.44
N GLY A 90 -44.55 -20.97 -48.45
CA GLY A 90 -43.86 -19.69 -48.53
C GLY A 90 -44.53 -18.57 -47.71
N ILE A 91 -43.98 -17.36 -47.80
CA ILE A 91 -44.29 -16.25 -46.88
C ILE A 91 -45.25 -15.18 -47.44
N THR A 92 -45.68 -15.31 -48.69
CA THR A 92 -46.61 -14.36 -49.33
C THR A 92 -47.96 -14.35 -48.61
N ASN A 93 -48.48 -13.18 -48.23
CA ASN A 93 -49.77 -13.05 -47.54
C ASN A 93 -50.43 -11.70 -47.90
N PRO A 94 -51.64 -11.67 -48.50
CA PRO A 94 -52.43 -12.81 -48.97
C PRO A 94 -51.74 -13.64 -50.06
N ALA A 95 -52.11 -14.90 -50.22
CA ALA A 95 -51.60 -15.79 -51.26
C ALA A 95 -52.72 -16.46 -52.05
N ILE A 96 -52.51 -16.69 -53.35
CA ILE A 96 -53.51 -17.30 -54.24
C ILE A 96 -53.21 -18.79 -54.44
N ILE A 97 -54.24 -19.63 -54.35
CA ILE A 97 -54.15 -21.08 -54.56
C ILE A 97 -55.17 -21.53 -55.61
N GLN A 98 -54.73 -22.30 -56.62
CA GLN A 98 -55.63 -22.79 -57.67
C GLN A 98 -56.17 -24.19 -57.34
N MET A 99 -57.50 -24.33 -57.34
CA MET A 99 -58.20 -25.56 -56.96
C MET A 99 -58.18 -26.59 -58.10
N ASN A 100 -57.25 -27.54 -58.03
CA ASN A 100 -57.08 -28.64 -59.00
C ASN A 100 -57.21 -30.05 -58.37
N ARG A 101 -57.40 -30.10 -57.05
CA ARG A 101 -57.75 -31.26 -56.21
C ARG A 101 -58.28 -30.72 -54.87
N ASN A 102 -58.77 -31.58 -53.98
CA ASN A 102 -58.92 -31.22 -52.57
C ASN A 102 -57.56 -30.83 -51.97
N LYS A 103 -57.52 -29.85 -51.07
CA LYS A 103 -56.29 -29.28 -50.50
C LYS A 103 -56.34 -29.15 -48.98
N ALA A 104 -55.18 -29.18 -48.34
CA ALA A 104 -54.98 -28.81 -46.95
C ALA A 104 -53.89 -27.74 -46.83
N VAL A 105 -54.19 -26.62 -46.18
CA VAL A 105 -53.26 -25.51 -45.97
C VAL A 105 -53.19 -25.13 -44.49
N VAL A 106 -51.98 -24.91 -44.01
CA VAL A 106 -51.67 -24.49 -42.65
C VAL A 106 -51.04 -23.10 -42.68
N ALA A 107 -51.58 -22.15 -41.91
CA ALA A 107 -50.91 -20.89 -41.63
C ALA A 107 -50.06 -21.07 -40.36
N ASN A 108 -48.75 -20.90 -40.47
CA ASN A 108 -47.85 -20.98 -39.33
C ASN A 108 -47.66 -19.58 -38.74
N PHE A 109 -47.72 -19.47 -37.42
CA PHE A 109 -47.58 -18.22 -36.69
C PHE A 109 -46.47 -18.33 -35.63
N THR A 110 -45.69 -17.27 -35.46
CA THR A 110 -44.69 -17.16 -34.39
C THR A 110 -45.08 -16.03 -33.44
N LYS A 111 -44.76 -16.18 -32.16
CA LYS A 111 -44.96 -15.08 -31.20
C LYS A 111 -44.01 -13.93 -31.52
N ILE A 112 -44.55 -12.72 -31.46
CA ILE A 112 -43.77 -11.48 -31.48
C ILE A 112 -42.98 -11.42 -30.17
N LYS A 113 -41.69 -11.09 -30.27
CA LYS A 113 -40.82 -10.92 -29.11
C LYS A 113 -40.01 -9.63 -29.22
N TYR A 114 -39.59 -9.12 -28.06
CA TYR A 114 -38.87 -7.86 -27.92
C TYR A 114 -37.66 -7.99 -26.99
N THR A 115 -36.69 -7.09 -27.15
CA THR A 115 -35.50 -6.96 -26.32
C THR A 115 -35.68 -5.89 -25.25
N LEU A 116 -35.06 -6.10 -24.08
CA LEU A 116 -34.91 -5.10 -23.03
C LEU A 116 -33.41 -4.84 -22.83
N THR A 117 -32.98 -3.59 -22.99
CA THR A 117 -31.57 -3.17 -22.85
C THR A 117 -31.40 -2.36 -21.56
N PRO A 118 -30.79 -2.91 -20.51
CA PRO A 118 -30.45 -2.17 -19.31
C PRO A 118 -29.10 -1.45 -19.47
N ASN A 119 -29.07 -0.18 -19.04
CA ASN A 119 -27.89 0.67 -18.94
C ASN A 119 -27.70 1.12 -17.48
N VAL A 120 -26.51 1.60 -17.15
CA VAL A 120 -26.14 2.10 -15.82
C VAL A 120 -25.44 3.45 -15.97
N ASP A 121 -25.79 4.39 -15.11
CA ASP A 121 -25.13 5.67 -14.90
C ASP A 121 -24.82 5.82 -13.40
N GLY A 122 -23.63 6.31 -13.04
CA GLY A 122 -23.06 6.10 -11.71
C GLY A 122 -22.59 4.66 -11.46
N GLN A 123 -22.40 4.26 -10.19
CA GLN A 123 -21.97 2.88 -9.85
C GLN A 123 -23.08 2.00 -9.27
N GLY A 124 -23.33 0.88 -9.94
CA GLY A 124 -24.23 -0.17 -9.49
C GLY A 124 -24.47 -1.20 -10.61
N THR A 125 -25.47 -2.06 -10.43
CA THR A 125 -25.87 -3.05 -11.43
C THR A 125 -27.38 -3.17 -11.53
N VAL A 126 -27.89 -3.54 -12.71
CA VAL A 126 -29.24 -4.09 -12.86
C VAL A 126 -29.14 -5.62 -12.81
N SER A 127 -30.07 -6.26 -12.08
CA SER A 127 -29.98 -7.68 -11.67
C SER A 127 -29.79 -8.68 -12.83
N GLU A 128 -29.01 -9.73 -12.56
CA GLU A 128 -28.32 -10.53 -13.59
C GLU A 128 -29.20 -11.39 -14.52
N THR A 129 -30.47 -11.61 -14.18
CA THR A 129 -31.43 -12.27 -15.08
C THR A 129 -31.55 -11.58 -16.45
N LEU A 130 -31.29 -10.25 -16.50
CA LEU A 130 -31.24 -9.47 -17.74
C LEU A 130 -29.89 -9.52 -18.49
N LYS A 131 -28.83 -10.10 -17.91
CA LYS A 131 -27.52 -10.23 -18.59
C LYS A 131 -27.56 -11.30 -19.68
N SER A 132 -28.50 -12.25 -19.61
CA SER A 132 -28.89 -13.02 -20.80
C SER A 132 -29.68 -12.10 -21.73
N LYS A 133 -29.32 -12.04 -23.03
CA LYS A 133 -30.01 -11.23 -24.05
C LYS A 133 -31.36 -11.84 -24.46
N GLY A 134 -32.18 -12.18 -23.46
CA GLY A 134 -33.48 -12.83 -23.63
C GLY A 134 -34.44 -11.96 -24.43
N THR A 135 -35.17 -12.60 -25.34
CA THR A 135 -36.29 -11.97 -26.05
C THR A 135 -37.59 -12.33 -25.36
N TYR A 136 -38.28 -11.32 -24.85
CA TYR A 136 -39.51 -11.43 -24.08
C TYR A 136 -40.71 -11.43 -25.02
N GLU A 137 -41.72 -12.25 -24.73
CA GLU A 137 -42.95 -12.30 -25.53
C GLU A 137 -43.76 -10.99 -25.39
N ASN A 138 -44.48 -10.59 -26.44
CA ASN A 138 -45.35 -9.42 -26.38
C ASN A 138 -46.38 -9.53 -25.23
N GLY A 139 -46.41 -8.53 -24.36
CA GLY A 139 -47.26 -8.48 -23.16
C GLY A 139 -46.63 -9.07 -21.90
N ALA A 140 -45.42 -9.65 -21.97
CA ALA A 140 -44.70 -10.11 -20.78
C ALA A 140 -44.34 -8.93 -19.86
N ILE A 141 -44.51 -9.12 -18.54
CA ILE A 141 -44.06 -8.18 -17.52
C ILE A 141 -42.70 -8.66 -17.01
N VAL A 142 -41.73 -7.75 -16.93
CA VAL A 142 -40.36 -8.02 -16.47
C VAL A 142 -40.06 -7.15 -15.25
N THR A 143 -39.80 -7.78 -14.10
CA THR A 143 -39.34 -7.05 -12.91
C THR A 143 -37.86 -6.75 -13.02
N VAL A 144 -37.48 -5.48 -12.90
CA VAL A 144 -36.09 -4.99 -12.91
C VAL A 144 -35.72 -4.46 -11.54
N LYS A 145 -34.51 -4.79 -11.06
CA LYS A 145 -33.97 -4.30 -9.79
C LYS A 145 -32.62 -3.63 -10.01
N ALA A 146 -32.50 -2.38 -9.57
CA ALA A 146 -31.24 -1.69 -9.42
C ALA A 146 -30.59 -2.08 -8.07
N ASN A 147 -29.30 -2.40 -8.10
CA ASN A 147 -28.50 -2.81 -6.96
C ASN A 147 -27.27 -1.88 -6.92
N PRO A 148 -27.25 -0.85 -6.05
CA PRO A 148 -26.13 0.08 -5.98
C PRO A 148 -24.82 -0.60 -5.57
N SER A 149 -23.70 0.00 -5.94
CA SER A 149 -22.39 -0.32 -5.33
C SER A 149 -22.29 0.27 -3.91
N PRO A 150 -21.38 -0.22 -3.04
CA PRO A 150 -21.09 0.40 -1.75
C PRO A 150 -20.78 1.90 -1.90
N GLY A 151 -21.34 2.73 -1.02
CA GLY A 151 -21.21 4.20 -1.09
C GLY A 151 -22.04 4.89 -2.18
N TRP A 152 -22.92 4.17 -2.87
CA TRP A 152 -23.88 4.73 -3.84
C TRP A 152 -25.30 4.31 -3.48
N LYS A 153 -26.27 5.15 -3.85
CA LYS A 153 -27.69 4.82 -3.79
C LYS A 153 -28.33 4.89 -5.17
N PHE A 154 -29.39 4.12 -5.35
CA PHE A 154 -30.25 4.26 -6.54
C PHE A 154 -31.05 5.56 -6.42
N ASP A 155 -31.12 6.31 -7.51
CA ASP A 155 -31.82 7.60 -7.56
C ASP A 155 -33.12 7.47 -8.36
N HIS A 156 -33.03 7.17 -9.67
CA HIS A 156 -34.20 6.97 -10.52
C HIS A 156 -33.89 6.16 -11.79
N TRP A 157 -34.95 5.66 -12.44
CA TRP A 157 -34.92 5.10 -13.79
C TRP A 157 -35.16 6.18 -14.85
N THR A 158 -34.54 6.04 -16.02
CA THR A 158 -34.93 6.74 -17.25
C THR A 158 -35.05 5.81 -18.46
N GLY A 159 -35.54 6.35 -19.58
CA GLY A 159 -35.76 5.63 -20.84
C GLY A 159 -37.21 5.14 -20.97
N ASP A 160 -37.38 3.85 -21.23
CA ASP A 160 -38.67 3.17 -21.32
C ASP A 160 -39.32 2.85 -19.95
N LEU A 161 -38.67 3.29 -18.86
CA LEU A 161 -39.08 3.25 -17.47
C LEU A 161 -38.76 4.62 -16.83
N SER A 162 -39.48 5.00 -15.78
CA SER A 162 -39.23 6.26 -15.07
C SER A 162 -39.58 6.18 -13.59
N GLY A 163 -38.94 7.02 -12.77
CA GLY A 163 -39.20 7.15 -11.33
C GLY A 163 -38.22 6.39 -10.43
N ASP A 164 -38.44 6.52 -9.13
CA ASP A 164 -37.60 6.05 -8.02
C ASP A 164 -37.94 4.64 -7.50
N THR A 165 -38.99 4.02 -8.05
CA THR A 165 -39.48 2.71 -7.60
C THR A 165 -38.47 1.60 -7.93
N ASN A 166 -38.05 0.82 -6.93
CA ASN A 166 -37.06 -0.25 -7.08
C ASN A 166 -37.31 -1.39 -6.08
N PRO A 167 -37.57 -2.65 -6.52
CA PRO A 167 -37.73 -3.09 -7.91
C PRO A 167 -38.94 -2.44 -8.61
N ALA A 168 -38.91 -2.41 -9.94
CA ALA A 168 -40.00 -1.91 -10.78
C ALA A 168 -40.36 -2.91 -11.89
N ASP A 169 -41.61 -2.87 -12.37
CA ASP A 169 -42.10 -3.73 -13.44
C ASP A 169 -42.18 -2.99 -14.78
N ILE A 170 -41.83 -3.67 -15.88
CA ILE A 170 -41.94 -3.14 -17.24
C ILE A 170 -42.61 -4.13 -18.20
N THR A 171 -43.65 -3.68 -18.91
CA THR A 171 -44.40 -4.49 -19.88
C THR A 171 -43.80 -4.41 -21.28
N MET A 172 -43.47 -5.56 -21.86
CA MET A 172 -42.75 -5.67 -23.14
C MET A 172 -43.72 -5.62 -24.33
N ASN A 173 -43.88 -4.44 -24.93
CA ASN A 173 -44.76 -4.17 -26.08
C ASN A 173 -44.04 -3.58 -27.31
N LYS A 174 -42.73 -3.37 -27.20
CA LYS A 174 -41.76 -2.99 -28.24
C LYS A 174 -40.36 -3.31 -27.71
N ASP A 175 -39.32 -3.15 -28.51
CA ASP A 175 -37.95 -3.06 -27.97
C ASP A 175 -37.82 -1.86 -27.02
N LYS A 176 -37.15 -2.07 -25.89
CA LYS A 176 -37.08 -1.11 -24.78
C LYS A 176 -35.65 -0.91 -24.28
N SER A 177 -35.33 0.31 -23.89
CA SER A 177 -34.05 0.67 -23.26
C SER A 177 -34.31 1.41 -21.95
N ILE A 178 -33.67 0.99 -20.87
CA ILE A 178 -33.79 1.61 -19.55
C ILE A 178 -32.40 1.97 -19.01
N THR A 179 -32.30 3.01 -18.19
CA THR A 179 -31.07 3.37 -17.48
C THR A 179 -31.36 3.44 -15.98
N ALA A 180 -30.56 2.76 -15.16
CA ALA A 180 -30.53 3.00 -13.72
C ALA A 180 -29.52 4.12 -13.43
N HIS A 181 -29.98 5.23 -12.86
CA HIS A 181 -29.10 6.27 -12.34
C HIS A 181 -28.83 6.00 -10.86
N PHE A 182 -27.56 5.93 -10.52
CA PHE A 182 -27.06 5.87 -9.15
C PHE A 182 -26.35 7.18 -8.82
N ILE A 183 -26.58 7.73 -7.63
CA ILE A 183 -25.82 8.88 -7.13
C ILE A 183 -24.98 8.45 -5.93
N GLN A 184 -23.79 9.02 -5.82
CA GLN A 184 -22.90 8.76 -4.68
C GLN A 184 -23.58 9.25 -3.41
N GLU A 185 -23.59 8.40 -2.37
CA GLU A 185 -24.18 8.77 -1.10
C GLU A 185 -23.21 9.69 -0.35
N GLN A 186 -23.63 10.94 -0.17
CA GLN A 186 -22.89 11.92 0.64
C GLN A 186 -22.77 11.40 2.07
N ALA A 187 -21.56 11.02 2.46
CA ALA A 187 -21.24 10.62 3.82
C ALA A 187 -21.70 11.70 4.81
N SER A 188 -22.58 11.35 5.74
CA SER A 188 -22.91 12.21 6.89
C SER A 188 -21.73 12.29 7.85
N VAL A 189 -21.09 11.15 8.09
CA VAL A 189 -19.86 11.05 8.89
C VAL A 189 -18.74 11.85 8.24
N LYS A 190 -18.07 12.69 9.03
CA LYS A 190 -16.95 13.52 8.59
C LYS A 190 -15.66 12.72 8.48
N TRP A 191 -15.33 11.97 9.51
CA TRP A 191 -14.02 11.32 9.64
C TRP A 191 -14.14 9.82 9.83
N ASN A 192 -13.29 9.08 9.12
CA ASN A 192 -12.75 7.81 9.60
C ASN A 192 -11.38 8.10 10.19
N PHE A 193 -11.17 7.73 11.45
CA PHE A 193 -9.87 7.62 12.09
C PHE A 193 -9.54 6.13 12.15
N LEU A 194 -8.68 5.68 11.23
CA LEU A 194 -8.27 4.28 11.12
C LEU A 194 -6.93 4.11 11.83
N VAL A 195 -6.80 3.08 12.68
CA VAL A 195 -5.50 2.64 13.21
C VAL A 195 -5.27 1.19 12.81
N TYR A 196 -4.16 0.95 12.13
CA TYR A 196 -3.63 -0.38 11.83
C TYR A 196 -2.55 -0.66 12.88
N MET A 197 -2.85 -1.53 13.83
CA MET A 197 -2.15 -1.68 15.10
C MET A 197 -1.61 -3.10 15.20
N ASP A 198 -0.35 -3.25 14.82
CA ASP A 198 0.36 -4.53 14.81
C ASP A 198 0.94 -4.81 16.20
N GLY A 199 0.16 -5.53 17.02
CA GLY A 199 0.52 -5.90 18.39
C GLY A 199 1.10 -7.31 18.53
N ASP A 200 1.44 -8.03 17.45
CA ASP A 200 2.10 -9.34 17.53
C ASP A 200 3.62 -9.22 17.70
N ASN A 201 4.06 -8.36 18.63
CA ASN A 201 5.46 -8.17 19.01
C ASN A 201 5.58 -7.60 20.43
N ASN A 202 6.80 -7.20 20.84
CA ASN A 202 7.06 -6.71 22.20
C ASN A 202 6.35 -5.40 22.60
N LEU A 203 5.58 -4.75 21.71
CA LEU A 203 4.77 -3.56 22.01
C LEU A 203 3.30 -3.89 22.33
N GLU A 204 2.89 -5.17 22.37
CA GLU A 204 1.50 -5.60 22.63
C GLU A 204 0.82 -4.90 23.83
N GLY A 205 1.56 -4.60 24.89
CA GLY A 205 1.05 -3.89 26.07
C GLY A 205 0.71 -2.41 25.81
N GLU A 206 1.46 -1.73 24.95
CA GLU A 206 1.20 -0.33 24.56
C GLU A 206 0.03 -0.29 23.56
N ALA A 207 -0.05 -1.23 22.61
CA ALA A 207 -1.22 -1.38 21.72
C ALA A 207 -2.54 -1.54 22.50
N ILE A 208 -2.49 -2.24 23.64
CA ILE A 208 -3.62 -2.35 24.57
C ILE A 208 -3.87 -1.02 25.29
N ALA A 209 -2.84 -0.29 25.73
CA ALA A 209 -3.00 1.02 26.37
C ALA A 209 -3.70 2.02 25.44
N ASP A 210 -3.20 2.17 24.22
CA ASP A 210 -3.68 3.12 23.21
C ASP A 210 -5.12 2.84 22.77
N LEU A 211 -5.51 1.56 22.72
CA LEU A 211 -6.92 1.21 22.49
C LEU A 211 -7.81 1.59 23.69
N ASN A 212 -7.33 1.50 24.93
CA ASN A 212 -8.07 2.04 26.09
C ASN A 212 -8.12 3.59 26.07
N GLU A 213 -7.07 4.27 25.58
CA GLU A 213 -7.11 5.73 25.37
C GLU A 213 -8.14 6.12 24.30
N MET A 214 -8.16 5.44 23.16
CA MET A 214 -9.19 5.61 22.15
C MET A 214 -10.60 5.31 22.70
N GLU A 215 -10.75 4.37 23.64
CA GLU A 215 -11.99 4.12 24.38
C GLU A 215 -12.36 5.24 25.35
N GLN A 216 -11.44 6.10 25.81
CA GLN A 216 -11.82 7.28 26.59
C GLN A 216 -12.67 8.26 25.78
N ILE A 217 -12.57 8.31 24.45
CA ILE A 217 -13.39 9.17 23.57
C ILE A 217 -14.43 8.37 22.78
N GLY A 218 -14.00 7.37 22.02
CA GLY A 218 -14.82 6.50 21.18
C GLY A 218 -15.41 7.15 19.91
N SER A 219 -16.08 6.32 19.10
CA SER A 219 -16.80 6.76 17.90
C SER A 219 -18.02 7.62 18.21
N THR A 220 -18.30 8.60 17.35
CA THR A 220 -19.48 9.47 17.40
C THR A 220 -20.36 9.30 16.15
N ASN A 221 -21.32 10.22 15.93
CA ASN A 221 -22.11 10.29 14.68
C ASN A 221 -21.31 10.89 13.52
N ASP A 222 -20.32 11.73 13.81
CA ASP A 222 -19.51 12.48 12.83
C ASP A 222 -18.09 11.93 12.68
N VAL A 223 -17.63 11.05 13.58
CA VAL A 223 -16.31 10.41 13.56
C VAL A 223 -16.45 8.91 13.84
N ASN A 224 -16.01 8.04 12.92
CA ASN A 224 -15.75 6.63 13.23
C ASN A 224 -14.29 6.51 13.71
N VAL A 225 -14.08 5.82 14.83
CA VAL A 225 -12.76 5.35 15.27
C VAL A 225 -12.73 3.84 15.08
N LEU A 226 -11.80 3.36 14.25
CA LEU A 226 -11.77 1.98 13.73
C LEU A 226 -10.35 1.43 13.88
N VAL A 227 -10.17 0.44 14.75
CA VAL A 227 -8.85 -0.12 15.09
C VAL A 227 -8.81 -1.58 14.67
N LEU A 228 -7.89 -1.92 13.77
CA LEU A 228 -7.51 -3.31 13.52
C LEU A 228 -6.31 -3.63 14.42
N LEU A 229 -6.58 -4.34 15.51
CA LEU A 229 -5.57 -4.78 16.48
C LEU A 229 -5.27 -6.27 16.25
N ASP A 230 -3.99 -6.57 16.05
CA ASP A 230 -3.46 -7.94 16.14
C ASP A 230 -2.78 -8.18 17.49
N ARG A 231 -2.72 -9.45 17.94
CA ARG A 231 -2.20 -9.78 19.28
C ARG A 231 -1.48 -11.12 19.33
N SER A 232 -0.40 -11.13 20.09
CA SER A 232 0.38 -12.31 20.39
C SER A 232 -0.22 -13.16 21.53
N PRO A 233 0.07 -14.47 21.58
CA PRO A 233 -0.02 -15.25 22.81
C PRO A 233 1.27 -15.18 23.65
N LEU A 234 2.19 -14.25 23.35
CA LEU A 234 3.58 -14.25 23.85
C LEU A 234 3.96 -13.06 24.75
N TYR A 235 3.41 -11.87 24.54
CA TYR A 235 3.95 -10.63 25.11
C TYR A 235 3.09 -10.05 26.24
N ASP A 236 1.78 -9.86 26.04
CA ASP A 236 0.85 -9.43 27.09
C ASP A 236 -0.27 -10.44 27.39
N ALA A 237 -0.49 -10.71 28.68
CA ALA A 237 -1.49 -11.67 29.15
C ALA A 237 -2.76 -11.03 29.75
N THR A 238 -2.91 -9.70 29.65
CA THR A 238 -4.12 -8.99 30.05
C THR A 238 -5.23 -9.13 29.01
N ASN A 239 -6.38 -8.51 29.27
CA ASN A 239 -7.47 -8.43 28.30
C ASN A 239 -7.99 -9.79 27.79
N GLY A 240 -7.79 -10.84 28.60
CA GLY A 240 -8.21 -12.21 28.32
C GLY A 240 -7.20 -13.08 27.56
N ASN A 241 -6.00 -12.57 27.22
CA ASN A 241 -4.96 -13.31 26.49
C ASN A 241 -5.51 -14.00 25.22
N TRP A 242 -6.17 -13.22 24.36
CA TRP A 242 -6.56 -13.67 23.01
C TRP A 242 -5.48 -13.29 22.00
N SER A 243 -5.30 -14.11 20.98
CA SER A 243 -4.37 -13.86 19.87
C SER A 243 -5.11 -13.75 18.53
N GLY A 244 -4.40 -13.24 17.52
CA GLY A 244 -4.91 -13.01 16.17
C GLY A 244 -5.85 -11.80 16.05
N THR A 245 -6.28 -11.52 14.82
CA THR A 245 -6.62 -10.15 14.45
C THR A 245 -8.10 -9.80 14.63
N ARG A 246 -8.37 -8.62 15.18
CA ARG A 246 -9.73 -8.11 15.41
C ARG A 246 -9.89 -6.66 15.01
N LEU A 247 -10.97 -6.39 14.29
CA LEU A 247 -11.43 -5.03 14.00
C LEU A 247 -12.45 -4.62 15.05
N TYR A 248 -12.18 -3.52 15.72
CA TYR A 248 -13.08 -2.85 16.65
C TYR A 248 -13.64 -1.57 16.01
N LYS A 249 -14.94 -1.33 16.18
CA LYS A 249 -15.45 0.04 16.12
C LYS A 249 -15.45 0.57 17.56
N VAL A 250 -14.53 1.47 17.85
CA VAL A 250 -14.24 1.87 19.24
C VAL A 250 -15.45 2.55 19.86
N THR A 251 -15.86 2.11 21.04
CA THR A 251 -17.01 2.64 21.78
C THR A 251 -16.57 3.17 23.13
N LYS A 252 -17.05 4.38 23.49
CA LYS A 252 -16.61 5.10 24.69
C LYS A 252 -16.79 4.27 25.98
N ASP A 253 -15.70 3.91 26.65
CA ASP A 253 -15.78 3.40 28.03
C ASP A 253 -16.06 4.57 28.99
N ASN A 254 -17.19 4.47 29.69
CA ASN A 254 -17.58 5.45 30.69
C ASN A 254 -17.14 5.04 32.11
N ALA A 255 -16.54 3.85 32.26
CA ALA A 255 -15.89 3.39 33.48
C ALA A 255 -14.39 3.72 33.53
N ASN A 256 -13.77 4.04 32.38
CA ASN A 256 -12.33 4.19 32.20
C ASN A 256 -11.54 3.01 32.81
N SER A 257 -11.86 1.82 32.31
CA SER A 257 -11.26 0.56 32.75
C SER A 257 -10.07 0.19 31.86
N SER A 258 -9.11 -0.55 32.43
CA SER A 258 -7.96 -1.10 31.67
C SER A 258 -8.32 -2.36 30.89
N ASN A 259 -9.57 -2.48 30.42
CA ASN A 259 -10.03 -3.61 29.62
C ASN A 259 -10.75 -3.06 28.39
N ILE A 260 -10.38 -3.56 27.22
CA ILE A 260 -11.02 -3.30 25.94
C ILE A 260 -12.50 -3.71 26.05
N VAL A 261 -13.39 -2.73 26.18
CA VAL A 261 -14.85 -2.92 26.17
C VAL A 261 -15.47 -2.59 24.81
N SER A 262 -14.66 -2.18 23.83
CA SER A 262 -15.10 -1.87 22.47
C SER A 262 -15.92 -2.99 21.83
N THR A 263 -16.92 -2.56 21.06
CA THR A 263 -17.68 -3.49 20.22
C THR A 263 -16.80 -3.99 19.06
N MET A 264 -16.33 -5.24 19.20
CA MET A 264 -15.70 -5.97 18.10
C MET A 264 -16.67 -6.04 16.92
N ASP A 265 -16.23 -5.54 15.78
CA ASP A 265 -17.00 -5.45 14.54
C ASP A 265 -16.75 -6.66 13.61
N GLN A 266 -15.52 -7.18 13.62
CA GLN A 266 -15.13 -8.37 12.88
C GLN A 266 -13.95 -9.08 13.58
N ASP A 267 -14.09 -10.38 13.86
CA ASP A 267 -12.95 -11.26 14.15
C ASP A 267 -12.44 -11.82 12.80
N TYR A 268 -11.14 -11.70 12.55
CA TYR A 268 -10.50 -12.14 11.32
C TYR A 268 -9.69 -13.44 11.47
N GLY A 269 -9.49 -13.91 12.71
CA GLY A 269 -8.43 -14.83 13.08
C GLY A 269 -7.04 -14.28 12.77
N GLU A 270 -6.02 -15.12 12.91
CA GLU A 270 -4.60 -14.84 12.61
C GLU A 270 -4.38 -14.16 11.23
N LYS A 271 -3.56 -13.10 11.18
CA LYS A 271 -3.16 -12.41 9.94
C LYS A 271 -1.71 -11.98 9.95
N ASP A 272 -1.08 -12.16 8.79
CA ASP A 272 0.17 -11.51 8.42
C ASP A 272 -0.05 -10.00 8.31
N MET A 273 0.20 -9.27 9.40
CA MET A 273 0.06 -7.81 9.48
C MET A 273 1.17 -7.11 8.68
N SER A 274 2.31 -7.78 8.51
CA SER A 274 3.39 -7.38 7.59
C SER A 274 3.03 -7.49 6.10
N ASN A 275 1.83 -7.97 5.78
CA ASN A 275 1.36 -8.20 4.41
C ASN A 275 0.65 -6.97 3.83
N PRO A 276 1.06 -6.41 2.68
CA PRO A 276 0.38 -5.26 2.08
C PRO A 276 -1.07 -5.57 1.67
N ASN A 277 -1.46 -6.84 1.52
CA ASN A 277 -2.85 -7.22 1.27
C ASN A 277 -3.72 -7.04 2.53
N THR A 278 -3.19 -7.31 3.73
CA THR A 278 -3.92 -7.14 5.00
C THR A 278 -4.24 -5.66 5.23
N LEU A 279 -3.25 -4.79 5.04
CA LEU A 279 -3.44 -3.33 5.06
C LEU A 279 -4.41 -2.85 3.96
N THR A 280 -4.34 -3.42 2.75
CA THR A 280 -5.31 -3.11 1.68
C THR A 280 -6.73 -3.48 2.08
N ASP A 281 -6.95 -4.71 2.54
CA ASP A 281 -8.27 -5.23 2.92
C ASP A 281 -8.88 -4.42 4.07
N PHE A 282 -8.06 -4.00 5.05
CA PHE A 282 -8.48 -3.11 6.14
C PHE A 282 -9.02 -1.77 5.64
N ILE A 283 -8.23 -1.04 4.82
CA ILE A 283 -8.63 0.27 4.31
C ILE A 283 -9.88 0.15 3.42
N VAL A 284 -9.93 -0.88 2.56
CA VAL A 284 -11.06 -1.14 1.66
C VAL A 284 -12.33 -1.45 2.46
N TYR A 285 -12.25 -2.35 3.46
CA TYR A 285 -13.38 -2.71 4.31
C TYR A 285 -13.91 -1.48 5.06
N CYS A 286 -13.03 -0.72 5.71
CA CYS A 286 -13.43 0.45 6.49
C CYS A 286 -14.01 1.56 5.62
N GLN A 287 -13.40 1.91 4.49
CA GLN A 287 -13.92 2.96 3.60
C GLN A 287 -15.22 2.58 2.88
N GLN A 288 -15.48 1.29 2.62
CA GLN A 288 -16.72 0.81 2.00
C GLN A 288 -17.86 0.60 3.00
N LYS A 289 -17.59 0.06 4.20
CA LYS A 289 -18.58 -0.20 5.25
C LYS A 289 -18.93 1.06 6.04
N TYR A 290 -17.96 1.94 6.24
CA TYR A 290 -18.09 3.21 6.96
C TYR A 290 -17.71 4.38 6.05
N PRO A 291 -18.60 4.82 5.14
CA PRO A 291 -18.31 5.95 4.27
C PRO A 291 -18.25 7.26 5.07
N ALA A 292 -17.05 7.83 5.20
CA ALA A 292 -16.80 9.17 5.73
C ALA A 292 -16.41 10.18 4.64
N GLN A 293 -16.41 11.49 4.94
CA GLN A 293 -15.92 12.55 4.04
C GLN A 293 -14.39 12.50 3.89
N HIS A 294 -13.68 12.25 4.99
CA HIS A 294 -12.21 12.18 5.08
C HIS A 294 -11.73 10.90 5.78
N THR A 295 -10.48 10.49 5.54
CA THR A 295 -9.82 9.33 6.19
C THR A 295 -8.44 9.69 6.74
N VAL A 296 -8.26 9.61 8.05
CA VAL A 296 -6.93 9.40 8.66
C VAL A 296 -6.63 7.92 8.66
N LEU A 297 -5.38 7.56 8.35
CA LEU A 297 -4.83 6.24 8.59
C LEU A 297 -3.54 6.39 9.40
N THR A 298 -3.56 5.94 10.65
CA THR A 298 -2.35 5.71 11.44
C THR A 298 -1.85 4.29 11.17
N LEU A 299 -0.58 4.17 10.79
CA LEU A 299 0.16 2.93 10.95
C LEU A 299 0.92 3.04 12.29
N TRP A 300 0.61 2.12 13.19
CA TRP A 300 1.15 2.02 14.54
C TRP A 300 1.99 0.75 14.64
N ASP A 301 3.21 0.87 15.18
CA ASP A 301 4.16 -0.19 15.62
C ASP A 301 5.63 0.33 15.51
N HIS A 302 6.64 -0.48 15.86
CA HIS A 302 8.03 -0.34 15.45
C HIS A 302 8.23 0.25 14.04
N GLY A 303 9.15 1.21 13.94
CA GLY A 303 9.63 1.76 12.67
C GLY A 303 11.14 1.63 12.52
N GLY A 304 11.59 1.26 11.31
CA GLY A 304 13.02 1.18 10.95
C GLY A 304 13.44 2.13 9.82
N GLY A 305 12.54 2.99 9.36
CA GLY A 305 12.75 3.92 8.27
C GLY A 305 12.76 3.29 6.87
N VAL A 306 13.69 3.75 6.03
CA VAL A 306 13.69 3.44 4.59
C VAL A 306 14.16 2.01 4.30
N TYR A 307 13.29 1.20 3.70
CA TYR A 307 13.61 -0.15 3.24
C TYR A 307 12.73 -0.54 2.04
N PRO A 308 13.30 -0.93 0.88
CA PRO A 308 12.54 -1.36 -0.29
C PRO A 308 12.45 -2.89 -0.42
N ARG A 309 11.35 -3.43 -0.96
CA ARG A 309 11.05 -4.87 -1.10
C ARG A 309 12.13 -5.69 -1.80
N SER A 310 12.99 -5.06 -2.61
CA SER A 310 14.19 -5.64 -3.23
C SER A 310 15.19 -6.23 -2.19
N VAL A 311 15.04 -5.90 -0.91
CA VAL A 311 15.74 -6.48 0.26
C VAL A 311 15.38 -7.94 0.56
N ARG A 312 14.17 -8.39 0.20
CA ARG A 312 13.63 -9.71 0.57
C ARG A 312 14.37 -10.85 -0.16
N ASN A 313 15.49 -11.31 0.40
CA ASN A 313 16.30 -12.42 -0.14
C ASN A 313 15.60 -13.78 0.07
N LYS A 314 14.68 -14.11 -0.85
CA LYS A 314 13.86 -15.33 -0.86
C LYS A 314 14.65 -16.65 -0.76
N ASN A 315 15.94 -16.64 -1.05
CA ASN A 315 16.78 -17.85 -1.05
C ASN A 315 17.48 -18.14 0.29
N LYS A 316 17.24 -17.34 1.35
CA LYS A 316 17.81 -17.57 2.70
C LYS A 316 16.84 -18.21 3.71
N ILE A 317 15.57 -18.40 3.36
CA ILE A 317 14.55 -18.91 4.30
C ILE A 317 14.71 -20.44 4.47
N THR A 318 15.23 -20.87 5.62
CA THR A 318 15.13 -22.27 6.08
C THR A 318 14.78 -22.33 7.56
N LYS A 319 13.59 -22.89 7.83
CA LYS A 319 12.83 -22.85 9.10
C LYS A 319 12.18 -21.52 9.44
N SER A 320 10.97 -21.62 9.99
CA SER A 320 10.41 -20.64 10.90
C SER A 320 11.34 -20.42 12.09
N ILE A 321 11.55 -19.16 12.43
CA ILE A 321 12.32 -18.74 13.60
C ILE A 321 11.38 -18.89 14.81
N GLY A 322 11.81 -19.57 15.87
CA GLY A 322 10.99 -19.66 17.07
C GLY A 322 11.09 -18.37 17.89
N ALA A 323 10.08 -18.06 18.71
CA ALA A 323 9.98 -16.86 19.55
C ALA A 323 11.11 -16.62 20.60
N LYS A 324 12.22 -17.37 20.51
CA LYS A 324 13.44 -17.22 21.33
C LYS A 324 14.69 -16.95 20.50
N ASP A 325 14.56 -16.99 19.17
CA ASP A 325 15.60 -16.69 18.18
C ASP A 325 15.32 -15.35 17.43
N LEU A 326 14.19 -14.68 17.71
CA LEU A 326 13.73 -13.44 17.05
C LEU A 326 14.78 -12.31 17.15
N ILE A 327 15.47 -12.19 18.29
CA ILE A 327 16.59 -11.26 18.43
C ILE A 327 17.91 -11.97 18.11
N LYS A 328 18.31 -11.91 16.84
CA LYS A 328 19.73 -12.02 16.44
C LYS A 328 20.30 -10.62 16.25
N PRO A 329 21.15 -10.12 17.17
CA PRO A 329 21.80 -8.83 17.00
C PRO A 329 22.58 -8.77 15.68
N GLY A 330 22.25 -7.81 14.82
CA GLY A 330 22.87 -7.64 13.50
C GLY A 330 22.04 -8.11 12.29
N ALA A 331 20.77 -8.48 12.47
CA ALA A 331 19.79 -8.63 11.38
C ALA A 331 18.69 -7.56 11.53
N SER A 332 19.02 -6.30 11.26
CA SER A 332 18.08 -5.17 11.34
C SER A 332 17.02 -5.27 10.24
N ALA A 333 15.81 -5.70 10.60
CA ALA A 333 14.62 -5.37 9.82
C ALA A 333 14.45 -3.84 9.77
N LYS A 334 13.91 -3.33 8.67
CA LYS A 334 13.57 -1.91 8.49
C LYS A 334 12.28 -1.84 7.67
N GLY A 335 11.39 -0.92 8.04
CA GLY A 335 9.98 -0.99 7.67
C GLY A 335 9.11 -0.78 8.92
N ILE A 336 7.82 -1.09 8.81
CA ILE A 336 6.81 -0.88 9.85
C ILE A 336 5.84 -2.07 9.95
N CYS A 337 5.16 -2.25 11.07
CA CYS A 337 4.25 -3.38 11.35
C CYS A 337 5.00 -4.71 11.31
N TRP A 338 5.69 -4.99 12.41
CA TRP A 338 6.60 -6.10 12.68
C TRP A 338 5.83 -7.24 13.37
N ASP A 339 5.58 -8.30 12.61
CA ASP A 339 4.74 -9.45 12.98
C ASP A 339 5.61 -10.67 13.38
N ASP A 340 5.78 -10.93 14.69
CA ASP A 340 6.74 -11.93 15.18
C ASP A 340 6.29 -13.39 14.99
N THR A 341 4.99 -13.70 14.92
CA THR A 341 4.50 -15.09 14.93
C THR A 341 3.87 -15.56 13.62
N THR A 342 3.38 -14.66 12.78
CA THR A 342 2.67 -14.97 11.53
C THR A 342 3.40 -14.46 10.28
N GLY A 343 4.27 -13.44 10.43
CA GLY A 343 5.00 -12.75 9.39
C GLY A 343 5.67 -13.69 8.39
N SER A 344 5.28 -13.58 7.12
CA SER A 344 5.50 -14.66 6.15
C SER A 344 6.90 -14.72 5.50
N ASP A 345 7.86 -13.91 5.94
CA ASP A 345 9.25 -13.98 5.47
C ASP A 345 10.34 -13.74 6.55
N ALA A 346 11.57 -13.42 6.13
CA ALA A 346 12.72 -13.29 7.02
C ALA A 346 12.86 -11.92 7.73
N TRP A 347 11.93 -10.99 7.51
CA TRP A 347 11.95 -9.64 8.08
C TRP A 347 10.65 -9.23 8.76
N SER A 348 9.53 -9.89 8.43
CA SER A 348 8.21 -9.69 9.06
C SER A 348 7.70 -8.24 9.12
N CYS A 349 8.11 -7.35 8.22
CA CYS A 349 7.68 -5.94 8.22
C CYS A 349 7.21 -5.46 6.83
N LEU A 350 6.28 -4.50 6.79
CA LEU A 350 5.91 -3.77 5.56
C LEU A 350 7.08 -2.90 5.08
N THR A 351 7.52 -3.09 3.84
CA THR A 351 8.53 -2.22 3.21
C THR A 351 7.92 -0.93 2.68
N THR A 352 8.74 0.10 2.46
CA THR A 352 8.28 1.45 2.03
C THR A 352 7.44 1.40 0.74
N ASP A 353 7.82 0.56 -0.21
CA ASP A 353 7.11 0.31 -1.46
C ASP A 353 5.90 -0.65 -1.33
N GLU A 354 5.84 -1.48 -0.27
CA GLU A 354 4.67 -2.31 0.04
C GLU A 354 3.54 -1.49 0.67
N VAL A 355 3.87 -0.52 1.55
CA VAL A 355 2.90 0.50 2.00
C VAL A 355 2.37 1.29 0.78
N ALA A 356 3.25 1.70 -0.13
CA ALA A 356 2.85 2.37 -1.37
C ALA A 356 1.92 1.50 -2.24
N GLN A 357 2.21 0.20 -2.34
CA GLN A 357 1.37 -0.78 -3.05
C GLN A 357 -0.02 -0.86 -2.41
N ALA A 358 -0.11 -1.00 -1.09
CA ALA A 358 -1.35 -1.17 -0.35
C ALA A 358 -2.27 0.06 -0.48
N LEU A 359 -1.73 1.26 -0.27
CA LEU A 359 -2.48 2.52 -0.40
C LEU A 359 -3.03 2.69 -1.83
N SER A 360 -2.23 2.38 -2.86
CA SER A 360 -2.63 2.48 -4.26
C SER A 360 -3.71 1.44 -4.63
N GLN A 361 -3.59 0.21 -4.12
CA GLN A 361 -4.59 -0.86 -4.30
C GLN A 361 -5.91 -0.53 -3.60
N ALA A 362 -5.87 -0.04 -2.36
CA ALA A 362 -7.05 0.38 -1.62
C ALA A 362 -7.78 1.52 -2.35
N ARG A 363 -7.05 2.57 -2.77
CA ARG A 363 -7.59 3.66 -3.58
C ARG A 363 -8.22 3.20 -4.88
N ALA A 364 -7.63 2.23 -5.57
CA ALA A 364 -8.20 1.65 -6.79
C ALA A 364 -9.52 0.90 -6.54
N ALA A 365 -9.72 0.34 -5.35
CA ALA A 365 -10.92 -0.39 -4.95
C ALA A 365 -12.01 0.48 -4.28
N THR A 366 -11.67 1.62 -3.69
CA THR A 366 -12.62 2.52 -3.00
C THR A 366 -12.92 3.81 -3.77
N GLY A 367 -12.04 4.19 -4.70
CA GLY A 367 -12.05 5.50 -5.36
C GLY A 367 -11.60 6.67 -4.46
N LYS A 368 -11.20 6.40 -3.20
CA LYS A 368 -10.80 7.41 -2.22
C LYS A 368 -9.30 7.35 -1.92
N LYS A 369 -8.72 8.52 -1.71
CA LYS A 369 -7.34 8.70 -1.22
C LYS A 369 -7.34 8.59 0.32
N ILE A 370 -6.17 8.48 0.94
CA ILE A 370 -6.01 8.81 2.36
C ILE A 370 -5.80 10.32 2.48
N ASP A 371 -6.49 10.98 3.40
CA ASP A 371 -6.31 12.41 3.65
C ASP A 371 -5.02 12.64 4.45
N VAL A 372 -4.89 11.99 5.60
CA VAL A 372 -3.75 12.10 6.50
C VAL A 372 -3.21 10.69 6.75
N LEU A 373 -1.98 10.45 6.32
CA LEU A 373 -1.23 9.24 6.66
C LEU A 373 -0.34 9.58 7.87
N ASN A 374 -0.65 9.00 9.02
CA ASN A 374 0.03 9.21 10.28
C ASN A 374 0.91 8.00 10.62
N PHE A 375 2.04 8.24 11.25
CA PHE A 375 2.99 7.21 11.64
C PHE A 375 3.30 7.29 13.13
N ASP A 376 2.66 6.41 13.87
CA ASP A 376 2.97 6.19 15.29
C ASP A 376 4.07 5.13 15.39
N ALA A 377 5.23 5.52 14.86
CA ALA A 377 6.32 4.63 14.52
C ALA A 377 7.63 5.40 14.30
N CYS A 378 8.74 4.81 14.73
CA CYS A 378 10.08 5.41 14.67
C CYS A 378 10.57 5.68 13.23
N VAL A 379 11.13 6.87 12.99
CA VAL A 379 11.93 7.19 11.79
C VAL A 379 11.13 7.08 10.48
N MET A 380 9.87 7.52 10.50
CA MET A 380 8.92 7.43 9.38
C MET A 380 8.69 8.74 8.60
N GLN A 381 9.44 9.79 8.93
CA GLN A 381 9.36 11.12 8.30
C GLN A 381 10.53 11.40 7.31
N MET A 382 10.87 10.41 6.49
CA MET A 382 11.95 10.49 5.50
C MET A 382 11.48 11.04 4.14
N MET A 383 12.34 11.77 3.43
CA MET A 383 12.08 12.27 2.07
C MET A 383 11.80 11.14 1.07
N GLU A 384 12.42 9.98 1.24
CA GLU A 384 12.17 8.77 0.45
C GLU A 384 10.74 8.27 0.59
N GLN A 385 10.25 8.16 1.82
CA GLN A 385 8.90 7.73 2.18
C GLN A 385 7.86 8.74 1.67
N ALA A 386 8.07 10.02 1.98
CA ALA A 386 7.26 11.14 1.48
C ALA A 386 7.17 11.16 -0.05
N TYR A 387 8.27 10.84 -0.76
CA TYR A 387 8.26 10.73 -2.20
C TYR A 387 7.55 9.47 -2.70
N GLU A 388 7.77 8.32 -2.08
CA GLU A 388 7.20 7.04 -2.50
C GLU A 388 5.67 7.04 -2.44
N TRP A 389 5.10 7.68 -1.41
CA TRP A 389 3.65 7.73 -1.09
C TRP A 389 2.90 8.96 -1.60
N ARG A 390 3.59 9.97 -2.15
CA ARG A 390 3.06 11.29 -2.57
C ARG A 390 1.72 11.29 -3.34
N ASN A 391 1.44 10.21 -4.07
CA ASN A 391 0.24 10.09 -4.90
C ASN A 391 -1.00 9.61 -4.12
N GLU A 392 -0.80 8.90 -2.99
CA GLU A 392 -1.83 8.07 -2.32
C GLU A 392 -2.25 8.57 -0.93
N ALA A 393 -1.48 9.48 -0.31
CA ALA A 393 -1.89 10.31 0.84
C ALA A 393 -1.75 11.82 0.53
N ASP A 394 -2.60 12.69 1.08
CA ASP A 394 -2.52 14.16 0.86
C ASP A 394 -1.60 14.86 1.87
N TYR A 395 -1.56 14.36 3.10
CA TYR A 395 -0.63 14.78 4.15
C TYR A 395 0.08 13.57 4.76
N LEU A 396 1.31 13.79 5.23
CA LEU A 396 2.12 12.82 5.96
C LEU A 396 2.49 13.40 7.33
N VAL A 397 2.31 12.60 8.38
CA VAL A 397 2.69 12.93 9.76
C VAL A 397 3.52 11.79 10.35
N GLY A 398 4.59 12.13 11.07
CA GLY A 398 5.49 11.15 11.69
C GLY A 398 6.74 11.79 12.26
N SER A 399 7.62 10.95 12.83
CA SER A 399 8.91 11.35 13.41
C SER A 399 10.10 11.10 12.46
N GLU A 400 11.08 12.00 12.46
CA GLU A 400 12.42 11.72 11.95
C GLU A 400 13.21 10.77 12.89
N GLU A 401 12.85 10.77 14.17
CA GLU A 401 13.52 10.09 15.28
C GLU A 401 12.71 8.86 15.76
N SER A 402 13.23 8.15 16.76
CA SER A 402 12.45 7.20 17.57
C SER A 402 11.27 7.88 18.28
N VAL A 403 10.12 7.22 18.23
CA VAL A 403 8.93 7.57 19.02
C VAL A 403 8.99 6.78 20.34
N PRO A 404 8.69 7.39 21.51
CA PRO A 404 8.57 6.65 22.78
C PRO A 404 7.42 5.63 22.73
N GLY A 405 7.48 4.58 23.58
CA GLY A 405 6.58 3.43 23.47
C GLY A 405 5.08 3.74 23.57
N THR A 406 4.72 4.84 24.24
CA THR A 406 3.33 5.34 24.43
C THR A 406 2.81 6.14 23.22
N GLY A 407 3.58 6.25 22.14
CA GLY A 407 3.07 6.68 20.84
C GLY A 407 2.42 8.08 20.80
N ASN A 408 1.26 8.17 20.14
CA ASN A 408 0.43 9.36 19.98
C ASN A 408 -0.56 9.52 21.15
N ASP A 409 -0.80 10.77 21.59
CA ASP A 409 -1.74 11.14 22.65
C ASP A 409 -3.21 10.95 22.17
N TYR A 410 -3.71 9.70 22.23
CA TYR A 410 -4.87 9.27 21.44
C TYR A 410 -6.19 9.84 21.94
N ASP A 411 -6.37 10.01 23.25
CA ASP A 411 -7.60 10.61 23.80
C ASP A 411 -7.68 12.12 23.52
N VAL A 412 -6.54 12.84 23.57
CA VAL A 412 -6.45 14.27 23.25
C VAL A 412 -6.76 14.55 21.78
N VAL A 413 -6.12 13.86 20.83
CA VAL A 413 -6.37 14.10 19.41
C VAL A 413 -7.80 13.72 19.00
N LEU A 414 -8.38 12.69 19.63
CA LEU A 414 -9.77 12.32 19.41
C LEU A 414 -10.75 13.29 20.11
N GLU A 415 -10.43 13.88 21.26
CA GLU A 415 -11.22 14.99 21.82
C GLU A 415 -11.23 16.18 20.86
N HIS A 416 -10.07 16.61 20.37
CA HIS A 416 -9.96 17.70 19.39
C HIS A 416 -10.75 17.41 18.10
N LEU A 417 -10.64 16.19 17.55
CA LEU A 417 -11.35 15.79 16.33
C LEU A 417 -12.86 15.65 16.53
N THR A 418 -13.32 15.09 17.65
CA THR A 418 -14.76 14.91 17.92
C THR A 418 -15.45 16.19 18.39
N ALA A 419 -14.71 17.14 19.00
CA ALA A 419 -15.20 18.47 19.31
C ALA A 419 -15.32 19.38 18.06
N ASN A 420 -14.47 19.17 17.04
CA ASN A 420 -14.50 19.93 15.80
C ASN A 420 -14.41 19.04 14.54
N PRO A 421 -15.42 18.20 14.25
CA PRO A 421 -15.38 17.25 13.13
C PRO A 421 -15.46 17.93 11.75
N ASN A 422 -15.64 19.26 11.68
CA ASN A 422 -15.58 20.04 10.44
C ASN A 422 -14.20 20.69 10.20
N MET A 423 -13.17 20.34 10.98
CA MET A 423 -11.79 20.73 10.70
C MET A 423 -11.31 20.18 9.34
N THR A 424 -10.37 20.88 8.70
CA THR A 424 -9.74 20.41 7.47
C THR A 424 -8.66 19.37 7.76
N SER A 425 -8.38 18.49 6.80
CA SER A 425 -7.29 17.52 6.89
C SER A 425 -5.96 18.17 7.25
N SER A 426 -5.65 19.33 6.68
CA SER A 426 -4.45 20.11 7.01
C SER A 426 -4.39 20.59 8.47
N PHE A 427 -5.54 20.86 9.11
CA PHE A 427 -5.59 21.30 10.51
C PHE A 427 -5.42 20.10 11.45
N LEU A 428 -6.09 18.98 11.18
CA LEU A 428 -5.88 17.72 11.91
C LEU A 428 -4.42 17.24 11.80
N THR A 429 -3.81 17.40 10.62
CA THR A 429 -2.39 17.12 10.37
C THR A 429 -1.48 17.93 11.30
N THR A 430 -1.76 19.23 11.51
CA THR A 430 -0.98 20.04 12.47
C THR A 430 -1.33 19.75 13.92
N THR A 431 -2.60 19.46 14.24
CA THR A 431 -3.06 19.10 15.59
C THR A 431 -2.34 17.86 16.11
N LEU A 432 -2.17 16.80 15.30
CA LEU A 432 -1.36 15.63 15.67
C LEU A 432 0.06 16.01 16.15
N VAL A 433 0.69 16.99 15.50
CA VAL A 433 2.05 17.45 15.83
C VAL A 433 2.06 18.34 17.06
N ASP A 434 1.09 19.25 17.19
CA ASP A 434 0.95 20.13 18.35
C ASP A 434 0.61 19.36 19.63
N ASP A 435 -0.23 18.32 19.54
CA ASP A 435 -0.63 17.47 20.66
C ASP A 435 0.51 16.54 21.11
N PHE A 436 1.17 15.83 20.17
CA PHE A 436 2.36 15.02 20.45
C PHE A 436 3.47 15.85 21.13
N TYR A 437 3.74 17.05 20.63
CA TYR A 437 4.70 17.95 21.27
C TYR A 437 4.21 18.46 22.64
N SER A 438 2.92 18.76 22.78
CA SER A 438 2.33 19.10 24.09
C SER A 438 2.62 18.00 25.11
N TYR A 439 2.46 16.72 24.76
CA TYR A 439 2.81 15.61 25.64
C TYR A 439 4.31 15.57 25.95
N TYR A 440 5.16 15.33 24.95
CA TYR A 440 6.59 15.00 25.15
C TYR A 440 7.47 16.17 25.57
N SER A 441 7.08 17.43 25.31
CA SER A 441 7.78 18.61 25.84
C SER A 441 7.82 18.69 27.37
N LYS A 442 7.04 17.85 28.07
CA LYS A 442 6.96 17.74 29.53
C LYS A 442 7.70 16.53 30.11
N THR A 443 7.99 15.49 29.30
CA THR A 443 8.63 14.25 29.78
C THR A 443 10.15 14.38 29.88
N GLY A 444 10.76 15.16 28.99
CA GLY A 444 12.22 15.34 28.90
C GLY A 444 12.93 14.29 28.05
N GLU A 445 12.18 13.56 27.23
CA GLU A 445 12.71 12.65 26.21
C GLU A 445 13.28 13.41 25.00
N ASN A 446 13.93 12.67 24.10
CA ASN A 446 14.32 13.15 22.77
C ASN A 446 13.24 12.69 21.78
N THR A 447 12.53 13.63 21.17
CA THR A 447 11.51 13.36 20.15
C THR A 447 11.54 14.43 19.07
N THR A 448 11.13 14.06 17.86
CA THR A 448 10.73 14.99 16.80
C THR A 448 9.38 14.56 16.26
N TYR A 449 8.58 15.47 15.73
CA TYR A 449 7.36 15.13 14.99
C TYR A 449 7.03 16.24 14.00
N SER A 450 6.52 15.87 12.83
CA SER A 450 6.36 16.79 11.71
C SER A 450 5.12 16.49 10.87
N ALA A 451 4.57 17.54 10.25
CA ALA A 451 3.45 17.53 9.34
C ALA A 451 3.89 18.05 7.97
N ILE A 452 3.75 17.26 6.90
CA ILE A 452 4.10 17.70 5.54
C ILE A 452 2.95 17.54 4.54
N ASN A 453 2.89 18.47 3.59
CA ASN A 453 1.94 18.48 2.48
C ASN A 453 2.50 17.66 1.30
N LEU A 454 1.94 16.48 1.04
CA LEU A 454 2.39 15.61 -0.04
C LEU A 454 2.09 16.20 -1.44
N GLY A 455 1.12 17.11 -1.54
CA GLY A 455 0.88 17.92 -2.74
C GLY A 455 2.03 18.89 -3.09
N SER A 456 2.87 19.28 -2.12
CA SER A 456 4.07 20.10 -2.36
C SER A 456 5.28 19.29 -2.85
N ILE A 457 5.29 17.96 -2.66
CA ILE A 457 6.43 17.07 -2.95
C ILE A 457 6.91 17.15 -4.42
N PRO A 458 6.06 17.24 -5.46
CA PRO A 458 6.53 17.44 -6.84
C PRO A 458 7.31 18.74 -7.05
N SER A 459 7.15 19.74 -6.17
CA SER A 459 7.94 20.98 -6.16
C SER A 459 9.21 20.87 -5.33
N LEU A 460 9.15 20.20 -4.17
CA LEU A 460 10.34 19.86 -3.38
C LEU A 460 11.35 19.04 -4.19
N LEU A 461 10.87 18.02 -4.91
CA LEU A 461 11.70 17.18 -5.79
C LEU A 461 12.49 18.01 -6.81
N ARG A 462 11.92 19.08 -7.39
CA ARG A 462 12.65 19.88 -8.39
C ARG A 462 13.85 20.58 -7.78
N SER A 463 13.73 21.10 -6.55
CA SER A 463 14.87 21.66 -5.81
C SER A 463 15.84 20.59 -5.33
N PHE A 464 15.34 19.46 -4.82
CA PHE A 464 16.17 18.34 -4.36
C PHE A 464 16.98 17.71 -5.49
N SER A 465 16.37 17.41 -6.64
CA SER A 465 17.03 16.86 -7.82
C SER A 465 18.07 17.84 -8.41
N ALA A 466 17.80 19.14 -8.38
CA ALA A 466 18.79 20.16 -8.75
C ALA A 466 19.98 20.21 -7.78
N PHE A 467 19.74 20.05 -6.47
CA PHE A 467 20.78 19.98 -5.44
C PHE A 467 21.60 18.68 -5.53
N ALA A 468 20.97 17.51 -5.66
CA ALA A 468 21.63 16.23 -5.92
C ALA A 468 22.48 16.28 -7.19
N THR A 469 21.97 16.87 -8.27
CA THR A 469 22.73 17.12 -9.51
C THR A 469 23.93 18.04 -9.26
N ALA A 470 23.78 19.11 -8.47
CA ALA A 470 24.89 20.00 -8.13
C ALA A 470 25.97 19.29 -7.30
N LEU A 471 25.57 18.51 -6.30
CA LEU A 471 26.45 17.68 -5.47
C LEU A 471 27.20 16.62 -6.30
N ASN A 472 26.51 15.90 -7.19
CA ASN A 472 27.12 14.91 -8.06
C ASN A 472 28.15 15.54 -9.03
N ASN A 473 27.89 16.74 -9.53
CA ASN A 473 28.85 17.47 -10.36
C ASN A 473 30.03 18.08 -9.56
N SER A 474 29.85 18.38 -8.28
CA SER A 474 30.88 19.03 -7.46
C SER A 474 32.02 18.11 -7.07
N ASN A 475 33.24 18.65 -6.98
CA ASN A 475 34.43 17.92 -6.52
C ASN A 475 34.82 18.27 -5.07
N ASP A 476 34.05 19.12 -4.39
CA ASP A 476 34.33 19.61 -3.04
C ASP A 476 33.83 18.66 -1.92
N LEU A 477 33.96 17.35 -2.17
CA LEU A 477 33.32 16.29 -1.41
C LEU A 477 33.72 16.28 0.07
N THR A 478 34.98 16.62 0.40
CA THR A 478 35.45 16.74 1.79
C THR A 478 34.71 17.82 2.58
N ASN A 479 34.31 18.93 1.95
CA ASN A 479 33.59 20.01 2.63
C ASN A 479 32.07 19.80 2.60
N ILE A 480 31.55 19.13 1.57
CA ILE A 480 30.18 18.58 1.58
C ILE A 480 30.01 17.60 2.75
N GLY A 481 31.01 16.75 3.02
CA GLY A 481 31.01 15.84 4.17
C GLY A 481 31.00 16.54 5.53
N LYS A 482 31.66 17.71 5.64
CA LYS A 482 31.57 18.56 6.85
C LYS A 482 30.21 19.22 7.02
N ALA A 483 29.53 19.55 5.91
CA ALA A 483 28.16 20.06 5.96
C ALA A 483 27.17 18.97 6.37
N MET A 484 27.34 17.73 5.88
CA MET A 484 26.57 16.57 6.35
C MET A 484 26.81 16.33 7.85
N ALA A 485 28.07 16.27 8.30
CA ALA A 485 28.43 16.08 9.71
C ALA A 485 28.19 17.33 10.61
N ALA A 486 27.42 18.31 10.12
CA ALA A 486 26.94 19.48 10.85
C ALA A 486 25.42 19.69 10.69
N ALA A 487 24.73 18.74 10.03
CA ALA A 487 23.29 18.55 10.18
C ALA A 487 22.99 17.79 11.48
N ASP A 488 21.73 17.77 11.89
CA ASP A 488 21.27 16.84 12.93
C ASP A 488 21.14 15.41 12.39
N TYR A 489 21.10 14.43 13.27
CA TYR A 489 20.92 13.01 12.96
C TYR A 489 20.11 12.30 14.06
N TYR A 490 19.56 11.14 13.71
CA TYR A 490 18.59 10.42 14.53
C TYR A 490 19.10 9.01 14.94
N ASP A 491 18.28 8.16 15.57
CA ASP A 491 18.65 6.80 16.06
C ASP A 491 19.48 5.98 15.06
N TYR A 492 19.17 6.11 13.76
CA TYR A 492 20.08 5.72 12.67
C TYR A 492 20.90 6.94 12.23
N PRO A 493 22.22 7.05 12.53
CA PRO A 493 22.99 8.27 12.23
C PRO A 493 23.26 8.49 10.73
N GLU A 494 22.93 7.52 9.88
CA GLU A 494 22.84 7.70 8.43
C GLU A 494 21.59 8.46 7.97
N ASN A 495 20.61 8.69 8.84
CA ASN A 495 19.45 9.55 8.57
C ASN A 495 19.74 10.93 9.16
N ILE A 496 19.81 11.95 8.29
CA ILE A 496 20.18 13.32 8.67
C ILE A 496 19.05 14.31 8.35
N ASP A 497 18.99 15.43 9.04
CA ASP A 497 18.06 16.51 8.68
C ASP A 497 18.42 17.13 7.32
N LEU A 498 17.49 17.07 6.37
CA LEU A 498 17.72 17.50 4.99
C LEU A 498 17.84 19.04 4.87
N TYR A 499 17.14 19.79 5.73
CA TYR A 499 17.22 21.25 5.77
C TYR A 499 18.51 21.71 6.44
N GLY A 500 18.92 21.05 7.54
CA GLY A 500 20.15 21.25 8.29
C GLY A 500 21.39 20.99 7.44
N PHE A 501 21.40 19.92 6.66
CA PHE A 501 22.44 19.67 5.66
C PHE A 501 22.53 20.81 4.64
N ALA A 502 21.40 21.21 4.05
CA ALA A 502 21.33 22.33 3.12
C ALA A 502 21.65 23.70 3.79
N ASN A 503 21.47 23.83 5.11
CA ASN A 503 21.83 24.99 5.92
C ASN A 503 23.34 25.07 6.21
N ALA A 504 24.00 23.93 6.38
CA ALA A 504 25.43 23.85 6.65
C ALA A 504 26.28 24.07 5.38
N ILE A 505 25.78 23.70 4.20
CA ILE A 505 26.49 23.79 2.91
C ILE A 505 27.18 25.15 2.67
N PRO A 506 26.55 26.33 2.88
CA PRO A 506 27.19 27.62 2.64
C PRO A 506 28.40 27.93 3.54
N ALA A 507 28.49 27.31 4.73
CA ALA A 507 29.57 27.53 5.68
C ALA A 507 30.82 26.68 5.39
N TYR A 508 30.65 25.47 4.86
CA TYR A 508 31.76 24.54 4.61
C TYR A 508 32.15 24.45 3.13
N CYS A 509 31.18 24.26 2.24
CA CYS A 509 31.43 24.04 0.82
C CYS A 509 31.94 25.33 0.16
N MET A 510 32.67 25.20 -0.95
CA MET A 510 33.20 26.29 -1.76
C MET A 510 32.52 26.39 -3.14
N ASP A 511 31.73 25.39 -3.52
CA ASP A 511 31.03 25.34 -4.81
C ASP A 511 29.77 26.22 -4.80
N THR A 512 29.80 27.31 -5.57
CA THR A 512 28.70 28.26 -5.69
C THR A 512 27.40 27.63 -6.20
N ASN A 513 27.47 26.61 -7.07
CA ASN A 513 26.26 25.96 -7.59
C ASN A 513 25.59 25.08 -6.51
N VAL A 514 26.40 24.38 -5.71
CA VAL A 514 25.91 23.63 -4.55
C VAL A 514 25.29 24.58 -3.51
N LYS A 515 25.90 25.75 -3.24
CA LYS A 515 25.29 26.76 -2.34
C LYS A 515 23.95 27.29 -2.84
N ASN A 516 23.86 27.64 -4.13
CA ASN A 516 22.63 28.19 -4.71
C ASN A 516 21.49 27.17 -4.70
N THR A 517 21.78 25.91 -5.03
CA THR A 517 20.79 24.83 -5.04
C THR A 517 20.40 24.39 -3.62
N ALA A 518 21.32 24.40 -2.65
CA ALA A 518 20.99 24.19 -1.23
C ALA A 518 20.00 25.25 -0.71
N ALA A 519 20.24 26.54 -1.00
CA ALA A 519 19.31 27.61 -0.59
C ALA A 519 17.90 27.45 -1.22
N ALA A 520 17.83 26.99 -2.47
CA ALA A 520 16.57 26.67 -3.13
C ALA A 520 15.87 25.42 -2.54
N LEU A 521 16.65 24.42 -2.08
CA LEU A 521 16.13 23.25 -1.37
C LEU A 521 15.57 23.62 0.00
N LYS A 522 16.32 24.36 0.83
CA LYS A 522 15.83 24.88 2.12
C LYS A 522 14.47 25.56 1.99
N THR A 523 14.36 26.45 0.99
CA THR A 523 13.13 27.19 0.70
C THR A 523 11.98 26.26 0.28
N ALA A 524 12.27 25.17 -0.43
CA ALA A 524 11.24 24.21 -0.82
C ALA A 524 10.78 23.32 0.35
N ILE A 525 11.67 22.96 1.28
CA ILE A 525 11.32 22.21 2.50
C ILE A 525 10.39 23.05 3.38
N SER A 526 10.73 24.32 3.65
CA SER A 526 9.86 25.24 4.42
C SER A 526 8.52 25.61 3.74
N ASN A 527 8.32 25.22 2.47
CA ASN A 527 7.03 25.32 1.76
C ASN A 527 6.29 23.96 1.65
N THR A 528 6.86 22.91 2.23
CA THR A 528 6.34 21.53 2.23
C THR A 528 5.96 21.09 3.65
N VAL A 529 6.79 21.44 4.64
CA VAL A 529 6.50 21.30 6.07
C VAL A 529 5.46 22.34 6.49
N LEU A 530 4.44 21.90 7.23
CA LEU A 530 3.31 22.69 7.74
C LEU A 530 3.50 23.03 9.22
N SER A 531 4.00 22.06 9.99
CA SER A 531 4.46 22.20 11.37
C SER A 531 5.58 21.19 11.60
N HIS A 532 6.54 21.53 12.44
CA HIS A 532 7.46 20.59 13.07
C HIS A 532 7.68 21.05 14.51
N HIS A 533 7.86 20.09 15.42
CA HIS A 533 8.32 20.35 16.76
C HIS A 533 9.36 19.30 17.16
N GLU A 534 10.21 19.67 18.10
CA GLU A 534 11.35 18.88 18.53
C GLU A 534 11.63 19.09 20.03
N THR A 535 12.17 18.07 20.68
CA THR A 535 12.50 18.07 22.11
C THR A 535 13.93 17.59 22.36
N GLY A 536 14.38 17.68 23.61
CA GLY A 536 15.67 17.12 24.05
C GLY A 536 16.87 17.63 23.25
N THR A 537 17.64 16.72 22.65
CA THR A 537 18.86 17.05 21.90
C THR A 537 18.62 17.72 20.55
N HIS A 538 17.43 17.60 19.96
CA HIS A 538 17.14 18.07 18.59
C HIS A 538 16.62 19.51 18.53
N ALA A 539 16.46 20.17 19.69
CA ALA A 539 15.82 21.47 19.84
C ALA A 539 16.46 22.57 18.98
N GLY A 540 15.80 22.96 17.88
CA GLY A 540 16.29 23.93 16.90
C GLY A 540 17.24 23.37 15.83
N SER A 541 17.43 22.05 15.75
CA SER A 541 18.26 21.37 14.75
C SER A 541 17.50 20.37 13.84
N SER A 542 16.34 19.87 14.25
CA SER A 542 15.35 19.20 13.37
C SER A 542 14.47 20.21 12.64
N TYR A 543 14.05 19.89 11.41
CA TYR A 543 13.22 20.77 10.56
C TYR A 543 12.11 20.03 9.79
N GLY A 544 11.80 18.78 10.17
CA GLY A 544 10.62 18.05 9.76
C GLY A 544 10.77 17.10 8.58
N VAL A 545 11.97 16.92 7.99
CA VAL A 545 12.22 15.94 6.91
C VAL A 545 13.66 15.42 6.96
N ALA A 546 13.80 14.12 7.20
CA ALA A 546 15.08 13.42 7.14
C ALA A 546 15.41 12.88 5.72
N ILE A 547 16.67 12.51 5.48
CA ILE A 547 17.16 11.87 4.23
C ILE A 547 18.20 10.79 4.55
N LEU A 548 18.22 9.68 3.80
CA LEU A 548 19.26 8.66 3.94
C LEU A 548 20.57 9.15 3.29
N PHE A 549 21.59 9.33 4.12
CA PHE A 549 22.96 9.69 3.75
C PHE A 549 23.96 8.74 4.46
N PRO A 550 24.34 7.61 3.83
CA PRO A 550 25.39 6.75 4.37
C PRO A 550 26.73 7.48 4.44
N TYR A 551 27.37 7.48 5.61
CA TYR A 551 28.69 8.10 5.82
C TYR A 551 29.85 7.07 5.84
N SER A 552 29.56 5.78 5.73
CA SER A 552 30.57 4.72 5.64
C SER A 552 30.31 3.72 4.51
N HIS A 553 31.37 3.09 4.02
CA HIS A 553 31.26 2.04 3.00
C HIS A 553 30.51 0.79 3.49
N ASN A 554 30.43 0.56 4.81
CA ASN A 554 29.69 -0.57 5.39
C ASN A 554 28.18 -0.29 5.40
N GLN A 555 27.73 0.91 5.81
CA GLN A 555 26.33 1.32 5.65
C GLN A 555 25.95 1.38 4.17
N TYR A 556 26.79 1.98 3.32
CA TYR A 556 26.56 1.96 1.87
C TYR A 556 26.39 0.52 1.33
N LYS A 557 27.21 -0.44 1.78
CA LYS A 557 27.03 -1.86 1.41
C LYS A 557 25.73 -2.48 1.95
N ALA A 558 25.23 -2.04 3.12
CA ALA A 558 23.97 -2.52 3.68
C ALA A 558 22.75 -2.04 2.86
N TYR A 559 22.72 -0.78 2.42
CA TYR A 559 21.59 -0.21 1.66
C TYR A 559 21.71 -0.36 0.12
N PHE A 560 22.95 -0.41 -0.42
CA PHE A 560 23.24 -0.34 -1.86
C PHE A 560 24.08 -1.50 -2.40
N GLY A 561 24.68 -2.36 -1.56
CA GLY A 561 25.59 -3.46 -1.99
C GLY A 561 24.94 -4.60 -2.79
N THR A 562 23.70 -4.38 -3.19
CA THR A 562 22.64 -5.31 -3.62
C THR A 562 21.68 -4.63 -4.61
N ASN A 563 21.92 -3.35 -4.96
CA ASN A 563 21.03 -2.48 -5.75
C ASN A 563 19.61 -2.35 -5.15
N GLN A 564 19.53 -2.20 -3.82
CA GLN A 564 18.24 -2.19 -3.10
C GLN A 564 17.64 -0.78 -2.99
N TYR A 565 18.35 0.19 -2.38
CA TYR A 565 17.89 1.60 -2.35
C TYR A 565 17.51 2.14 -3.74
N THR A 566 18.25 1.73 -4.78
CA THR A 566 18.04 2.12 -6.19
C THR A 566 16.72 1.67 -6.81
N THR A 567 15.86 0.92 -6.11
CA THR A 567 14.49 0.60 -6.57
C THR A 567 13.41 1.54 -6.02
N LEU A 568 13.74 2.47 -5.13
CA LEU A 568 12.81 3.52 -4.66
C LEU A 568 12.67 4.62 -5.71
N LYS A 569 11.49 5.25 -5.79
CA LYS A 569 11.23 6.31 -6.77
C LYS A 569 12.20 7.50 -6.59
N LEU A 570 12.61 7.83 -5.37
CA LEU A 570 13.50 8.98 -5.12
C LEU A 570 14.89 8.79 -5.73
N ALA A 571 15.41 7.55 -5.73
CA ALA A 571 16.63 7.21 -6.44
C ALA A 571 16.42 7.36 -7.95
N MET A 572 15.47 6.58 -8.51
CA MET A 572 15.21 6.50 -9.95
C MET A 572 14.85 7.84 -10.62
N ASP A 573 14.19 8.76 -9.91
CA ASP A 573 13.75 10.06 -10.42
C ASP A 573 14.75 11.23 -10.14
N THR A 574 15.95 10.97 -9.59
CA THR A 574 16.94 12.01 -9.23
C THR A 574 18.40 11.67 -9.63
N GLN A 575 19.39 12.24 -8.92
CA GLN A 575 20.81 11.88 -9.00
C GLN A 575 21.40 11.67 -7.59
N TRP A 576 20.54 11.30 -6.62
CA TRP A 576 20.95 11.20 -5.22
C TRP A 576 21.85 9.99 -4.98
N ASP A 577 21.52 8.82 -5.52
CA ASP A 577 22.34 7.63 -5.37
C ASP A 577 23.65 7.70 -6.16
N GLU A 578 23.73 8.31 -7.35
CA GLU A 578 25.04 8.56 -7.98
C GLU A 578 25.91 9.53 -7.18
N PHE A 579 25.30 10.55 -6.55
CA PHE A 579 26.03 11.41 -5.60
C PHE A 579 26.53 10.61 -4.39
N LEU A 580 25.68 9.79 -3.74
CA LEU A 580 26.10 8.96 -2.60
C LEU A 580 27.19 7.96 -2.99
N ILE A 581 27.08 7.34 -4.17
CA ILE A 581 28.12 6.50 -4.80
C ILE A 581 29.41 7.30 -4.96
N LYS A 582 29.36 8.51 -5.53
CA LYS A 582 30.54 9.37 -5.73
C LYS A 582 31.16 9.78 -4.39
N PHE A 583 30.35 10.15 -3.41
CA PHE A 583 30.77 10.56 -2.07
C PHE A 583 31.47 9.41 -1.34
N ILE A 584 30.81 8.24 -1.20
CA ILE A 584 31.40 7.05 -0.58
C ILE A 584 32.66 6.59 -1.31
N ASN A 585 32.67 6.59 -2.64
CA ASN A 585 33.88 6.26 -3.40
C ASN A 585 35.00 7.30 -3.23
N SER A 586 34.72 8.55 -2.88
CA SER A 586 35.76 9.52 -2.51
C SER A 586 36.41 9.20 -1.16
N LEU A 587 35.65 8.70 -0.19
CA LEU A 587 36.17 8.18 1.09
C LEU A 587 37.03 6.92 0.89
N LEU A 588 36.79 6.14 -0.17
CA LEU A 588 37.60 4.98 -0.57
C LEU A 588 38.78 5.35 -1.49
N GLY A 589 38.68 6.48 -2.18
CA GLY A 589 39.73 7.05 -3.03
C GLY A 589 40.92 7.56 -2.21
N SER A 590 40.66 8.03 -0.99
CA SER A 590 41.62 7.95 0.11
C SER A 590 41.84 6.49 0.50
N GLN A 591 42.79 5.82 -0.16
CA GLN A 591 43.44 4.62 0.36
C GLN A 591 44.27 5.01 1.60
N ASP A 592 43.58 5.19 2.74
CA ASP A 592 44.19 5.55 4.02
C ASP A 592 45.10 4.41 4.49
N SER A 593 46.37 4.52 4.08
CA SER A 593 47.42 3.53 4.20
C SER A 593 48.33 3.94 5.35
N MET A 594 47.83 3.74 6.56
CA MET A 594 48.61 3.92 7.78
C MET A 594 49.53 2.71 8.02
N LYS A 595 50.81 2.99 8.25
CA LYS A 595 51.74 2.08 8.92
C LYS A 595 52.44 2.81 10.05
N SER A 596 52.24 2.35 11.28
CA SER A 596 53.07 2.76 12.42
C SER A 596 54.19 1.73 12.61
N GLN A 597 55.41 2.20 12.89
CA GLN A 597 56.60 1.37 13.05
C GLN A 597 57.49 1.93 14.16
N ILE A 598 58.06 1.06 14.99
CA ILE A 598 59.02 1.42 16.03
C ILE A 598 60.33 0.67 15.79
N SER A 599 61.46 1.28 16.15
CA SER A 599 62.80 0.67 16.10
C SER A 599 63.63 1.08 17.32
N TRP A 600 64.34 0.12 17.93
CA TRP A 600 65.12 0.34 19.15
C TRP A 600 66.34 -0.61 19.22
N SER A 601 67.29 -0.29 20.10
CA SER A 601 68.66 -0.83 20.06
C SER A 601 69.02 -1.92 21.08
N SER A 602 68.26 -2.05 22.17
CA SER A 602 68.54 -3.00 23.26
C SER A 602 67.30 -3.23 24.13
N GLY A 603 67.17 -4.43 24.71
CA GLY A 603 66.02 -4.81 25.54
C GLY A 603 64.73 -4.98 24.76
N ASP A 604 63.62 -5.17 25.47
CA ASP A 604 62.30 -5.43 24.88
C ASP A 604 61.46 -4.14 24.72
N CYS A 605 60.50 -4.14 23.78
CA CYS A 605 59.53 -3.06 23.55
C CYS A 605 58.41 -3.48 22.57
N ASP A 606 57.20 -3.78 23.04
CA ASP A 606 56.07 -4.06 22.13
C ASP A 606 55.55 -2.76 21.48
N ILE A 607 55.16 -2.84 20.20
CA ILE A 607 54.24 -1.86 19.60
C ILE A 607 52.78 -2.19 19.98
N ALA A 608 52.01 -1.14 20.27
CA ALA A 608 50.58 -1.23 20.52
C ALA A 608 49.79 -0.22 19.66
N MET A 609 48.50 -0.47 19.52
CA MET A 609 47.55 0.37 18.79
C MET A 609 46.26 0.50 19.58
N VAL A 610 45.78 1.73 19.78
CA VAL A 610 44.40 1.99 20.22
C VAL A 610 43.55 2.14 18.96
N GLU A 611 42.52 1.31 18.83
CA GLU A 611 41.61 1.32 17.67
C GLU A 611 40.36 2.19 17.94
N PRO A 612 39.53 2.50 16.93
CA PRO A 612 38.36 3.37 17.09
C PRO A 612 37.27 2.86 18.05
N ASP A 613 37.29 1.58 18.42
CA ASP A 613 36.46 0.97 19.47
C ASP A 613 36.94 1.30 20.90
N GLY A 614 38.08 2.00 21.02
CA GLY A 614 38.74 2.32 22.29
C GLY A 614 39.53 1.17 22.91
N ILE A 615 39.64 0.03 22.22
CA ILE A 615 40.40 -1.13 22.69
C ILE A 615 41.86 -0.98 22.29
N ILE A 616 42.76 -1.43 23.19
CA ILE A 616 44.19 -1.47 22.96
C ILE A 616 44.60 -2.89 22.57
N TYR A 617 45.26 -3.03 21.44
CA TYR A 617 45.86 -4.27 20.97
C TYR A 617 47.40 -4.09 20.93
N ASP A 618 48.16 -5.11 21.31
CA ASP A 618 49.63 -5.14 21.19
C ASP A 618 50.11 -6.25 20.25
N VAL A 619 51.41 -6.26 19.93
CA VAL A 619 52.04 -7.20 18.96
C VAL A 619 51.68 -8.67 19.23
N THR A 620 51.43 -9.07 20.48
CA THR A 620 51.04 -10.45 20.85
C THR A 620 49.67 -10.85 20.31
N SER A 621 48.85 -9.89 19.87
CA SER A 621 47.57 -10.12 19.19
C SER A 621 47.75 -10.63 17.75
N GLY A 622 48.90 -10.36 17.12
CA GLY A 622 49.23 -10.71 15.73
C GLY A 622 48.43 -9.93 14.66
N SER A 623 47.10 -9.87 14.76
CA SER A 623 46.27 -9.03 13.89
C SER A 623 44.88 -8.77 14.47
N THR A 624 44.24 -7.69 14.02
CA THR A 624 42.88 -7.30 14.42
C THR A 624 41.94 -7.32 13.21
N ALA A 625 40.68 -6.94 13.40
CA ALA A 625 39.76 -6.70 12.28
C ALA A 625 40.25 -5.55 11.37
N ASN A 626 41.01 -4.61 11.93
CA ASN A 626 41.40 -3.35 11.31
C ASN A 626 42.84 -3.34 10.78
N GLY A 627 43.76 -4.12 11.37
CA GLY A 627 45.18 -4.12 11.01
C GLY A 627 45.90 -5.44 11.25
N VAL A 628 47.21 -5.41 11.02
CA VAL A 628 48.14 -6.55 11.16
C VAL A 628 49.43 -6.05 11.84
N PHE A 629 49.86 -6.75 12.89
CA PHE A 629 51.14 -6.52 13.54
C PHE A 629 52.27 -7.31 12.83
N SER A 630 53.52 -6.87 13.02
CA SER A 630 54.71 -7.65 12.69
C SER A 630 54.86 -8.83 13.66
N ALA A 631 55.91 -9.64 13.45
CA ALA A 631 56.43 -10.46 14.53
C ALA A 631 57.00 -9.59 15.67
N ASP A 632 56.88 -10.12 16.89
CA ASP A 632 57.50 -9.70 18.15
C ASP A 632 59.04 -9.73 18.07
N SER A 633 59.74 -8.76 18.69
CA SER A 633 61.20 -8.57 18.64
C SER A 633 61.89 -8.35 20.01
N THR A 634 61.84 -9.33 20.91
CA THR A 634 62.32 -9.31 22.32
C THR A 634 63.71 -8.76 22.73
N ASN A 635 64.64 -8.35 21.85
CA ASN A 635 65.93 -7.74 22.29
C ASN A 635 66.58 -6.82 21.24
N GLY A 636 66.00 -5.63 21.06
CA GLY A 636 66.35 -4.70 19.98
C GLY A 636 65.82 -5.21 18.64
N GLY A 637 65.22 -4.32 17.86
CA GLY A 637 64.50 -4.78 16.67
C GLY A 637 63.70 -3.69 15.98
N THR A 638 62.66 -4.12 15.26
CA THR A 638 61.73 -3.24 14.57
C THR A 638 60.37 -3.90 14.49
N GLU A 639 59.36 -3.25 15.05
CA GLU A 639 57.97 -3.71 15.02
C GLU A 639 57.08 -2.73 14.26
N SER A 640 55.93 -3.20 13.79
CA SER A 640 54.97 -2.32 13.11
C SER A 640 53.54 -2.84 13.10
N TYR A 641 52.59 -1.91 13.19
CA TYR A 641 51.18 -2.13 12.89
C TYR A 641 50.87 -1.53 11.51
N THR A 642 50.30 -2.33 10.61
CA THR A 642 49.88 -1.93 9.27
C THR A 642 48.36 -2.03 9.15
N LEU A 643 47.71 -0.93 8.79
CA LEU A 643 46.26 -0.87 8.63
C LEU A 643 45.83 -1.64 7.36
N ARG A 644 44.71 -2.36 7.42
CA ARG A 644 44.15 -3.11 6.28
C ARG A 644 43.48 -2.14 5.30
N ALA A 645 43.39 -2.53 4.03
CA ALA A 645 42.62 -1.81 3.01
C ALA A 645 41.08 -1.81 3.26
N VAL A 646 40.61 -2.54 4.28
CA VAL A 646 39.26 -2.47 4.84
C VAL A 646 39.40 -2.46 6.36
N HIS A 647 38.96 -1.38 7.00
CA HIS A 647 39.09 -1.13 8.44
C HIS A 647 37.94 -0.21 8.91
N GLN A 648 37.74 -0.12 10.23
CA GLN A 648 36.80 0.79 10.88
C GLN A 648 37.31 2.23 10.82
N ILE A 649 36.48 3.17 10.36
CA ILE A 649 36.84 4.58 10.30
C ILE A 649 36.92 5.16 11.73
N GLY A 650 37.97 5.92 12.02
CA GLY A 650 38.15 6.62 13.29
C GLY A 650 39.62 6.90 13.64
N ASN A 651 39.88 7.27 14.90
CA ASN A 651 41.22 7.61 15.35
C ASN A 651 42.01 6.38 15.80
N TYR A 652 43.06 6.04 15.04
CA TYR A 652 44.07 5.06 15.42
C TYR A 652 45.23 5.77 16.13
N TRP A 653 45.57 5.34 17.35
CA TRP A 653 46.65 5.94 18.16
C TRP A 653 47.79 4.95 18.40
N PRO A 654 48.99 5.18 17.83
CA PRO A 654 50.18 4.43 18.19
C PRO A 654 50.48 4.52 19.69
N ALA A 655 50.82 3.37 20.28
CA ALA A 655 51.18 3.22 21.68
C ALA A 655 52.39 2.28 21.86
N LEU A 656 53.00 2.31 23.04
CA LEU A 656 54.15 1.49 23.43
C LEU A 656 53.86 0.79 24.77
N VAL A 657 54.43 -0.41 24.98
CA VAL A 657 54.40 -1.13 26.27
C VAL A 657 55.65 -2.03 26.45
N ARG A 658 55.87 -2.52 27.68
CA ARG A 658 56.96 -3.44 28.13
C ARG A 658 58.39 -2.99 27.80
N TYR A 659 58.64 -1.68 27.81
CA TYR A 659 60.00 -1.17 27.56
C TYR A 659 60.97 -1.55 28.68
N SER A 660 61.88 -2.47 28.39
CA SER A 660 62.94 -2.93 29.31
C SER A 660 64.37 -2.55 28.84
N GLY A 661 64.46 -1.76 27.77
CA GLY A 661 65.72 -1.36 27.15
C GLY A 661 66.44 -0.18 27.78
N SER A 662 67.43 0.35 27.04
CA SER A 662 68.03 1.65 27.32
C SER A 662 68.21 2.48 26.05
N GLY A 663 67.97 3.80 26.14
CA GLY A 663 68.10 4.75 25.04
C GLY A 663 66.76 5.29 24.51
N THR A 664 66.77 5.74 23.26
CA THR A 664 65.64 6.40 22.59
C THR A 664 65.04 5.46 21.55
N ILE A 665 63.70 5.37 21.49
CA ILE A 665 62.96 4.64 20.45
C ILE A 665 62.77 5.57 19.24
N THR A 666 62.95 5.03 18.04
CA THR A 666 62.57 5.71 16.79
C THR A 666 61.16 5.28 16.41
N LEU A 667 60.20 6.20 16.43
CA LEU A 667 58.84 5.99 15.93
C LEU A 667 58.72 6.58 14.52
N SER A 668 58.43 5.74 13.53
CA SER A 668 58.05 6.16 12.18
C SER A 668 56.55 5.94 11.96
N LEU A 669 55.84 6.98 11.55
CA LEU A 669 54.44 6.88 11.10
C LEU A 669 54.36 7.26 9.62
N THR A 670 53.99 6.30 8.79
CA THR A 670 53.65 6.51 7.39
C THR A 670 52.14 6.63 7.26
N ILE A 671 51.67 7.71 6.65
CA ILE A 671 50.28 7.89 6.20
C ILE A 671 50.33 8.22 4.72
N ASN A 672 49.63 7.46 3.88
CA ASN A 672 49.43 7.73 2.45
C ASN A 672 50.75 7.95 1.70
N GLY A 673 51.74 7.10 2.02
CA GLY A 673 53.10 7.15 1.48
C GLY A 673 54.04 8.18 2.14
N VAL A 674 53.53 9.11 2.94
CA VAL A 674 54.32 10.15 3.62
C VAL A 674 54.76 9.63 5.00
N ALA A 675 56.06 9.36 5.14
CA ALA A 675 56.67 8.94 6.41
C ALA A 675 57.15 10.14 7.23
N ASN A 676 56.75 10.19 8.50
CA ASN A 676 57.29 11.10 9.51
C ASN A 676 57.98 10.27 10.61
N THR A 677 59.15 10.72 11.07
CA THR A 677 59.96 9.98 12.08
C THR A 677 60.23 10.86 13.29
N TYR A 678 60.08 10.28 14.47
CA TYR A 678 60.16 10.95 15.77
C TYR A 678 61.08 10.18 16.72
N SER A 679 61.88 10.92 17.50
CA SER A 679 62.75 10.36 18.54
C SER A 679 62.02 10.43 19.89
N VAL A 680 61.69 9.27 20.45
CA VAL A 680 60.82 9.14 21.63
C VAL A 680 61.60 8.49 22.78
N ASN A 681 61.67 9.15 23.93
CA ASN A 681 62.27 8.58 25.13
C ASN A 681 61.19 7.84 25.93
N PRO A 682 61.20 6.49 25.99
CA PRO A 682 60.27 5.74 26.83
C PRO A 682 60.54 6.00 28.32
N PRO A 683 59.49 6.08 29.16
CA PRO A 683 59.63 6.00 30.61
C PRO A 683 59.99 4.57 31.05
N ALA A 684 60.36 4.41 32.33
CA ALA A 684 60.66 3.11 32.91
C ALA A 684 59.42 2.19 32.96
N ASP A 685 59.68 0.87 32.91
CA ASP A 685 58.70 -0.19 32.70
C ASP A 685 57.45 -0.14 33.59
N GLY A 686 56.31 -0.54 33.01
CA GLY A 686 55.10 -0.89 33.76
C GLY A 686 53.76 -0.63 33.07
N ASP A 687 53.59 0.45 32.31
CA ASP A 687 52.30 0.90 31.75
C ASP A 687 52.29 1.04 30.22
N TYR A 688 51.11 1.28 29.64
CA TYR A 688 50.96 1.65 28.23
C TYR A 688 51.09 3.19 28.08
N TYR A 689 51.65 3.64 26.97
CA TYR A 689 51.82 5.07 26.67
C TYR A 689 51.39 5.37 25.23
N THR A 690 50.51 6.37 25.04
CA THR A 690 50.16 6.86 23.68
C THR A 690 51.11 7.95 23.22
N VAL A 691 51.23 8.09 21.90
CA VAL A 691 51.99 9.16 21.27
C VAL A 691 51.10 10.40 21.10
N SER A 692 51.27 11.40 21.96
CA SER A 692 50.41 12.59 21.95
C SER A 692 50.68 13.50 20.74
N GLY A 693 49.59 14.05 20.18
CA GLY A 693 49.64 14.94 19.02
C GLY A 693 49.80 14.24 17.67
N VAL A 694 49.64 12.91 17.61
CA VAL A 694 49.78 12.08 16.42
C VAL A 694 48.52 11.24 16.21
N GLY A 695 47.78 11.52 15.13
CA GLY A 695 46.59 10.77 14.70
C GLY A 695 46.28 11.04 13.22
N PRO A 696 45.40 10.25 12.58
CA PRO A 696 45.24 10.25 11.11
C PRO A 696 44.89 11.62 10.51
N TYR A 697 44.16 12.47 11.25
CA TYR A 697 43.76 13.80 10.82
C TYR A 697 44.36 14.95 11.66
N ALA A 698 45.43 14.68 12.41
CA ALA A 698 46.05 15.65 13.32
C ALA A 698 47.59 15.56 13.33
N LEU A 699 48.23 16.39 12.50
CA LEU A 699 49.64 16.78 12.64
C LEU A 699 49.70 18.16 13.32
N LYS A 700 50.06 18.21 14.60
CA LYS A 700 50.49 19.46 15.25
C LYS A 700 52.01 19.61 15.12
N SER A 701 52.50 20.84 14.95
CA SER A 701 53.90 21.17 14.64
C SER A 701 54.88 21.04 15.82
N ALA A 702 54.62 20.14 16.77
CA ALA A 702 55.43 19.91 17.97
C ALA A 702 56.01 18.48 17.97
N GLN A 703 57.15 18.30 18.64
CA GLN A 703 57.71 16.96 18.87
C GLN A 703 56.78 16.17 19.80
N PRO A 704 56.28 14.99 19.40
CA PRO A 704 55.28 14.25 20.16
C PRO A 704 55.84 13.77 21.50
N GLN A 705 55.01 13.79 22.54
CA GLN A 705 55.36 13.32 23.89
C GLN A 705 54.60 12.04 24.20
N LEU A 706 55.20 11.14 24.98
CA LEU A 706 54.45 10.00 25.53
C LEU A 706 53.52 10.45 26.64
N VAL A 707 52.27 9.99 26.60
CA VAL A 707 51.26 10.24 27.65
C VAL A 707 50.84 8.88 28.24
N PRO A 708 50.88 8.71 29.58
CA PRO A 708 50.45 7.46 30.21
C PRO A 708 48.96 7.21 29.98
N ILE A 709 48.62 5.98 29.56
CA ILE A 709 47.24 5.49 29.54
C ILE A 709 47.10 4.31 30.50
N GLY A 710 46.37 4.53 31.60
CA GLY A 710 46.24 3.54 32.66
C GLY A 710 45.56 2.25 32.21
N LYS A 711 45.98 1.11 32.78
CA LYS A 711 45.64 -0.28 32.42
C LYS A 711 44.14 -0.67 32.32
N LYS A 712 43.19 0.26 32.51
CA LYS A 712 41.74 0.00 32.55
C LYS A 712 41.08 -0.35 31.21
N ALA A 713 41.74 -0.15 30.07
CA ALA A 713 41.17 -0.42 28.74
C ALA A 713 41.44 -1.84 28.20
N LEU A 714 42.24 -2.67 28.87
CA LEU A 714 42.58 -4.02 28.42
C LEU A 714 41.42 -5.03 28.64
N LYS A 715 40.49 -5.11 27.69
CA LYS A 715 39.71 -6.32 27.48
C LYS A 715 40.54 -7.34 26.68
N LYS A 716 41.29 -8.19 27.38
CA LYS A 716 41.78 -9.44 26.77
C LYS A 716 40.58 -10.30 26.33
N LYS A 717 40.64 -10.80 25.10
CA LYS A 717 39.85 -11.92 24.60
C LYS A 717 40.77 -13.13 24.41
#